data_AF-A0A7J6UC64-F1
#
_entry.id   AF-A0A7J6UC64-F1
#
_cell.length_a   1.000
_cell.length_b   1.000
_cell.length_c   1.000
_cell.angle_alpha   90.00
_cell.angle_beta   90.00
_cell.angle_gamma   90.00
#
_symmetry.space_group_name_H-M   'P 1'
#
loop_
_entity.id
_entity.type
_entity.pdbx_description
1 polymer ?
#
loop_
_entity_poly.entity_id
_entity_poly.type
_entity_poly.pdbx_seq_one_letter_code
_entity_poly.pdbx_strand_id
1 'polypeptide(L)'
;QTVAFGEAEAGTCVELFRGYSQRLDDSKVCRSEQDDPNIVIQVVFECPVKITSLLIIGGANGHSPTKLRLLANHPNPDFSTITECGWETQALDLIEDFCGAVEYPVKVAKFAHVSSLSMHFAANERPEDDEDISTILHWIGIKGVGTKRSAVASVYESQANVKDHEVKDDALAFIVQWFGVPSKMNPPGQQPPPPSSTRQTSAAKRKGAQRSGNSGKGRGSSGKSKGGQQSSVQKQGRATAALTTKDLEKDPFAKFAEKWAKGTPKKVDAAFIEDVATKLKEVEYDTKKMSILEYSGYLEKYLWPLFDSDKATDSHVFSVILMMNEKFRTCTFQPWDSLTTSTDDSQKIDAFFQRVFKLSDLEVREKAMWIQFLDNAFLSLEVDAVCQSCLRLVGLPCWMALSDSYREFALREAQTRVQKRFNSMKKKYSDAEPGSRKYIEIHFVPDLIDNFFDWMEGLTELTKAGITYMERFIEFLIDLESQLPTRRFTRPLLHDRMFLDRAKAYDIVRSNPDSLKLFLQLVDILDFYENFEVNDYTAEHLDKTHVEQRLYFTHDHFRQVCFDVPEDKEPVRGLGLLAARNLDTEGKITAALSRISDDDLVDLCAAACRVDRSKLLEYSHALDPQDSNEDAPSGTKKRSRGSMSRLRKLCVDALVHDLAGRRSQLEYINRLPLFPDEKVLWDPNLVPSEHYSGEYSLALPKLNLQFLTISDYLLRNFKLYRLESTYEIRGDFEDVIPRLNMARQTADGPPRIMGQSRMAVELKGITIVNVRSPKVGEDIPSEVRAEITYSLRNVLPHVKREWDELREHDCVFMLAIDPPTRGKGFKPKSLRELTISEFPEYYGIKKVRGAVVIELLDEEGNILSEYNKKEPVGDLRTLKVHLDCAQYAADLNNMEAEIYSQFNVLVRRKAKENNFRSVLATIRGLMSSPDTVIPDWLHDLFLGYGDPSSANYRQLNPSRSTIDFRDTFVTKEHLLQVYPNCDMTEADQPP
;
A
#
# COMPACT_ATOMS: atom_id res chain seq x y z
N GLN A 1 14.80 8.02 31.67
CA GLN A 1 15.32 8.70 32.89
C GLN A 1 14.74 7.98 34.09
N THR A 2 15.53 7.78 35.15
CA THR A 2 15.08 7.13 36.39
C THR A 2 15.38 8.06 37.56
N VAL A 3 14.42 8.22 38.47
CA VAL A 3 14.51 9.10 39.64
C VAL A 3 13.85 8.40 40.81
N ALA A 4 14.36 8.57 42.03
CA ALA A 4 13.69 8.13 43.24
C ALA A 4 13.42 9.29 44.21
N PHE A 5 12.40 9.09 45.06
CA PHE A 5 12.08 9.93 46.21
C PHE A 5 12.16 9.06 47.45
N GLY A 6 12.85 9.55 48.49
CA GLY A 6 13.15 8.80 49.71
C GLY A 6 14.30 7.80 49.57
N GLU A 7 15.26 7.98 48.63
CA GLU A 7 16.50 7.18 48.59
C GLU A 7 17.59 7.80 49.49
N ALA A 8 18.24 6.99 50.34
CA ALA A 8 19.26 7.48 51.29
C ALA A 8 20.53 8.02 50.61
N GLU A 9 20.90 7.45 49.46
CA GLU A 9 22.02 7.91 48.64
C GLU A 9 21.53 8.20 47.23
N ALA A 10 21.56 9.49 46.85
CA ALA A 10 21.01 9.97 45.59
C ALA A 10 21.67 9.32 44.36
N GLY A 11 20.83 8.78 43.47
CA GLY A 11 21.23 8.09 42.24
C GLY A 11 21.43 6.58 42.38
N THR A 12 21.35 6.01 43.59
CA THR A 12 21.47 4.54 43.78
C THR A 12 20.31 3.77 43.15
N CYS A 13 19.13 4.38 43.03
CA CYS A 13 17.97 3.79 42.35
C CYS A 13 18.24 3.42 40.88
N VAL A 14 19.16 4.14 40.19
CA VAL A 14 19.53 3.85 38.80
C VAL A 14 20.25 2.50 38.71
N GLU A 15 21.06 2.18 39.72
CA GLU A 15 21.86 0.96 39.74
C GLU A 15 21.00 -0.29 39.82
N LEU A 16 19.75 -0.24 40.31
CA LEU A 16 18.83 -1.39 40.40
C LEU A 16 18.49 -2.05 39.05
N PHE A 17 18.56 -1.30 37.95
CA PHE A 17 18.08 -1.73 36.63
C PHE A 17 19.21 -2.38 35.81
N ARG A 18 19.64 -3.57 36.24
CA ARG A 18 20.74 -4.34 35.63
C ARG A 18 20.20 -5.50 34.78
N GLY A 19 21.04 -6.07 33.91
CA GLY A 19 20.67 -7.25 33.12
C GLY A 19 20.35 -8.46 34.01
N TYR A 20 19.44 -9.35 33.59
CA TYR A 20 18.99 -10.50 34.38
C TYR A 20 20.12 -11.45 34.85
N SER A 21 21.25 -11.50 34.11
CA SER A 21 22.46 -12.22 34.48
C SER A 21 23.24 -11.60 35.66
N GLN A 22 23.00 -10.32 35.97
CA GLN A 22 23.66 -9.53 37.01
C GLN A 22 22.76 -9.27 38.23
N ARG A 23 21.57 -9.89 38.28
CA ARG A 23 20.57 -9.65 39.35
C ARG A 23 20.99 -10.13 40.76
N LEU A 24 22.00 -10.99 40.85
CA LEU A 24 22.58 -11.52 42.10
C LEU A 24 23.93 -10.83 42.44
N ASP A 25 24.15 -9.62 41.91
CA ASP A 25 25.30 -8.80 42.26
C ASP A 25 24.93 -7.90 43.44
N ASP A 26 25.28 -8.32 44.65
CA ASP A 26 24.96 -7.64 45.90
C ASP A 26 25.81 -6.38 46.15
N SER A 27 26.79 -6.08 45.29
CA SER A 27 27.64 -4.88 45.43
C SER A 27 26.94 -3.56 45.10
N LYS A 28 25.67 -3.65 44.66
CA LYS A 28 24.89 -2.56 44.07
C LYS A 28 23.45 -2.59 44.61
N VAL A 29 23.15 -1.66 45.50
CA VAL A 29 21.93 -1.64 46.33
C VAL A 29 21.38 -0.22 46.43
N CYS A 30 20.06 -0.08 46.46
CA CYS A 30 19.35 1.16 46.81
C CYS A 30 18.65 0.94 48.15
N ARG A 31 18.64 1.97 49.01
CA ARG A 31 18.02 1.94 50.33
C ARG A 31 17.11 3.15 50.49
N SER A 32 15.99 2.99 51.18
CA SER A 32 15.23 4.14 51.65
C SER A 32 15.98 4.89 52.77
N GLU A 33 15.53 6.10 53.10
CA GLU A 33 16.06 6.88 54.23
C GLU A 33 16.02 6.08 55.55
N GLN A 34 16.94 6.40 56.46
CA GLN A 34 16.93 5.80 57.79
C GLN A 34 15.65 6.21 58.52
N ASP A 35 15.01 5.26 59.19
CA ASP A 35 13.73 5.39 59.90
C ASP A 35 12.47 5.61 59.02
N ASP A 36 12.56 5.54 57.69
CA ASP A 36 11.39 5.54 56.78
C ASP A 36 11.44 4.38 55.76
N PRO A 37 10.48 3.42 55.76
CA PRO A 37 10.44 2.35 54.76
C PRO A 37 9.97 2.81 53.37
N ASN A 38 9.44 4.03 53.23
CA ASN A 38 8.79 4.48 52.00
C ASN A 38 9.82 4.93 50.94
N ILE A 39 9.74 4.35 49.75
CA ILE A 39 10.53 4.79 48.59
C ILE A 39 9.71 4.69 47.30
N VAL A 40 9.75 5.76 46.51
CA VAL A 40 9.09 5.83 45.19
C VAL A 40 10.15 5.88 44.11
N ILE A 41 10.14 4.92 43.20
CA ILE A 41 11.06 4.86 42.05
C ILE A 41 10.27 5.06 40.76
N GLN A 42 10.56 6.16 40.05
CA GLN A 42 9.94 6.47 38.75
C GLN A 42 10.90 6.13 37.61
N VAL A 43 10.43 5.29 36.69
CA VAL A 43 11.09 4.95 35.42
C VAL A 43 10.34 5.60 34.27
N VAL A 44 11.00 6.47 33.53
CA VAL A 44 10.50 7.03 32.26
C VAL A 44 11.14 6.27 31.11
N PHE A 45 10.29 5.59 30.33
CA PHE A 45 10.69 4.82 29.15
C PHE A 45 10.89 5.72 27.93
N GLU A 46 11.87 5.40 27.08
CA GLU A 46 12.13 6.14 25.83
C GLU A 46 10.99 6.03 24.81
N CYS A 47 10.16 4.99 24.94
CA CYS A 47 8.98 4.78 24.12
C CYS A 47 7.86 4.12 24.97
N PRO A 48 6.58 4.23 24.58
CA PRO A 48 5.50 3.54 25.28
C PRO A 48 5.68 2.02 25.24
N VAL A 49 5.73 1.38 26.40
CA VAL A 49 5.91 -0.07 26.57
C VAL A 49 4.64 -0.76 27.08
N LYS A 50 4.49 -2.03 26.72
CA LYS A 50 3.48 -2.95 27.26
C LYS A 50 4.12 -3.82 28.33
N ILE A 51 3.82 -3.57 29.60
CA ILE A 51 4.37 -4.35 30.72
C ILE A 51 3.50 -5.57 30.99
N THR A 52 4.13 -6.73 31.18
CA THR A 52 3.46 -8.00 31.52
C THR A 52 3.66 -8.40 32.98
N SER A 53 4.82 -8.08 33.53
CA SER A 53 5.21 -8.54 34.87
C SER A 53 6.43 -7.81 35.41
N LEU A 54 6.61 -7.88 36.73
CA LEU A 54 7.76 -7.37 37.46
C LEU A 54 8.45 -8.52 38.22
N LEU A 55 9.74 -8.37 38.47
CA LEU A 55 10.55 -9.23 39.33
C LEU A 55 11.39 -8.33 40.24
N ILE A 56 11.51 -8.67 41.52
CA ILE A 56 12.06 -7.78 42.55
C ILE A 56 12.90 -8.60 43.51
N ILE A 57 14.09 -8.13 43.83
CA ILE A 57 14.96 -8.70 44.86
C ILE A 57 15.12 -7.63 45.95
N GLY A 58 14.53 -7.89 47.11
CA GLY A 58 14.64 -7.08 48.32
C GLY A 58 15.83 -7.48 49.20
N GLY A 59 16.12 -6.70 50.24
CA GLY A 59 17.13 -7.03 51.24
C GLY A 59 16.65 -8.05 52.28
N ALA A 60 17.58 -8.84 52.81
CA ALA A 60 17.31 -9.83 53.86
C ALA A 60 16.99 -9.19 55.23
N ASN A 61 16.65 -10.02 56.22
CA ASN A 61 16.40 -9.63 57.62
C ASN A 61 15.27 -8.60 57.77
N GLY A 62 14.18 -8.77 57.03
CA GLY A 62 12.96 -7.98 57.13
C GLY A 62 12.97 -6.65 56.35
N HIS A 63 14.09 -6.28 55.72
CA HIS A 63 14.20 -5.07 54.89
C HIS A 63 13.59 -5.23 53.47
N SER A 64 13.12 -6.43 53.12
CA SER A 64 12.45 -6.69 51.83
C SER A 64 11.07 -6.01 51.81
N PRO A 65 10.71 -5.29 50.73
CA PRO A 65 9.39 -4.67 50.64
C PRO A 65 8.28 -5.73 50.60
N THR A 66 7.19 -5.47 51.32
CA THR A 66 5.99 -6.33 51.39
C THR A 66 4.88 -5.85 50.46
N LYS A 67 4.89 -4.57 50.07
CA LYS A 67 3.82 -3.98 49.27
C LYS A 67 4.32 -2.98 48.24
N LEU A 68 3.94 -3.20 47.00
CA LEU A 68 4.24 -2.34 45.86
C LEU A 68 2.96 -1.81 45.23
N ARG A 69 2.83 -0.48 45.13
CA ARG A 69 1.78 0.19 44.36
C ARG A 69 2.35 0.68 43.03
N LEU A 70 1.70 0.31 41.93
CA LEU A 70 2.10 0.70 40.58
C LEU A 70 1.22 1.82 40.04
N LEU A 71 1.87 2.86 39.51
CA LEU A 71 1.22 3.99 38.84
C LEU A 71 1.77 4.10 37.41
N ALA A 72 0.91 3.98 36.40
CA ALA A 72 1.29 4.10 34.99
C ALA A 72 0.89 5.47 34.43
N ASN A 73 1.81 6.12 33.69
CA ASN A 73 1.60 7.41 33.01
C ASN A 73 1.31 8.62 33.90
N HIS A 74 1.67 8.56 35.18
CA HIS A 74 1.67 9.73 36.07
C HIS A 74 3.09 10.32 36.15
N PRO A 75 3.31 11.60 35.81
CA PRO A 75 4.60 12.25 35.97
C PRO A 75 4.78 12.77 37.41
N ASN A 76 5.92 12.46 38.02
CA ASN A 76 6.41 13.00 39.30
C ASN A 76 5.43 12.89 40.48
N PRO A 77 4.90 11.69 40.79
CA PRO A 77 4.00 11.52 41.93
C PRO A 77 4.79 11.53 43.25
N ASP A 78 4.50 12.48 44.14
CA ASP A 78 5.01 12.51 45.52
C ASP A 78 4.15 11.65 46.48
N PHE A 79 4.67 11.40 47.70
CA PHE A 79 4.02 10.54 48.70
C PHE A 79 2.61 11.00 49.09
N SER A 80 2.39 12.32 49.19
CA SER A 80 1.08 12.93 49.44
C SER A 80 0.10 12.60 48.30
N THR A 81 0.50 12.85 47.06
CA THR A 81 -0.37 12.71 45.89
C THR A 81 -0.71 11.24 45.61
N ILE A 82 0.23 10.31 45.84
CA ILE A 82 -0.02 8.86 45.73
C ILE A 82 -1.10 8.40 46.73
N THR A 83 -1.13 9.01 47.92
CA THR A 83 -2.01 8.62 49.02
C THR A 83 -3.40 9.27 48.90
N GLU A 84 -3.48 10.53 48.49
CA GLU A 84 -4.73 11.30 48.43
C GLU A 84 -5.50 11.12 47.11
N CYS A 85 -4.83 11.04 45.96
CA CYS A 85 -5.49 11.08 44.66
C CYS A 85 -5.88 9.70 44.09
N GLY A 86 -5.55 8.61 44.78
CA GLY A 86 -6.00 7.26 44.40
C GLY A 86 -5.49 6.75 43.05
N TRP A 87 -4.37 7.29 42.55
CA TRP A 87 -3.77 6.97 41.24
C TRP A 87 -3.16 5.56 41.11
N GLU A 88 -3.48 4.66 42.03
CA GLU A 88 -3.04 3.27 42.01
C GLU A 88 -3.62 2.54 40.79
N THR A 89 -2.76 2.23 39.81
CA THR A 89 -3.13 1.42 38.65
C THR A 89 -3.32 -0.04 39.08
N GLN A 90 -2.44 -0.54 39.95
CA GLN A 90 -2.52 -1.86 40.60
C GLN A 90 -1.55 -1.96 41.80
N ALA A 91 -2.01 -2.39 42.97
CA ALA A 91 -1.16 -2.94 44.02
C ALA A 91 -0.76 -4.41 43.77
N LEU A 92 0.40 -4.76 44.32
CA LEU A 92 0.97 -6.10 44.40
C LEU A 92 1.45 -6.32 45.84
N ASP A 93 1.04 -7.43 46.44
CA ASP A 93 1.64 -7.91 47.68
C ASP A 93 2.87 -8.74 47.30
N LEU A 94 4.00 -8.42 47.91
CA LEU A 94 5.32 -8.99 47.63
C LEU A 94 5.70 -10.01 48.71
N ILE A 95 6.47 -11.01 48.30
CA ILE A 95 7.14 -11.98 49.17
C ILE A 95 8.65 -11.85 49.00
N GLU A 96 9.40 -12.15 50.06
CA GLU A 96 10.87 -12.15 50.04
C GLU A 96 11.41 -13.14 49.00
N ASP A 97 12.17 -12.63 48.02
CA ASP A 97 12.80 -13.42 46.94
C ASP A 97 14.25 -12.97 46.71
N PHE A 98 15.19 -13.78 47.18
CA PHE A 98 16.63 -13.55 47.05
C PHE A 98 17.20 -13.89 45.66
N CYS A 99 16.41 -14.49 44.76
CA CYS A 99 16.91 -15.05 43.51
C CYS A 99 16.25 -14.49 42.24
N GLY A 100 15.23 -13.64 42.39
CA GLY A 100 14.48 -13.01 41.29
C GLY A 100 13.75 -14.03 40.42
N ALA A 101 13.19 -15.07 41.05
CA ALA A 101 12.40 -16.12 40.40
C ALA A 101 10.89 -15.90 40.52
N VAL A 102 10.43 -15.07 41.45
CA VAL A 102 9.03 -14.72 41.64
C VAL A 102 8.64 -13.64 40.62
N GLU A 103 7.82 -14.04 39.65
CA GLU A 103 7.28 -13.15 38.62
C GLU A 103 5.90 -12.63 39.04
N TYR A 104 5.79 -11.33 39.31
CA TYR A 104 4.56 -10.65 39.70
C TYR A 104 3.80 -10.16 38.45
N PRO A 105 2.68 -10.79 38.04
CA PRO A 105 1.96 -10.42 36.83
C PRO A 105 1.15 -9.12 37.02
N VAL A 106 1.27 -8.20 36.07
CA VAL A 106 0.42 -7.00 36.02
C VAL A 106 -0.80 -7.25 35.12
N LYS A 107 -1.89 -6.52 35.37
CA LYS A 107 -3.09 -6.53 34.52
C LYS A 107 -2.75 -5.87 33.18
N VAL A 108 -2.23 -6.66 32.25
CA VAL A 108 -1.67 -6.24 30.95
C VAL A 108 -2.50 -5.20 30.19
N ALA A 109 -3.84 -5.25 30.29
CA ALA A 109 -4.73 -4.26 29.69
C ALA A 109 -4.57 -2.83 30.25
N LYS A 110 -4.23 -2.68 31.55
CA LYS A 110 -3.92 -1.39 32.18
C LYS A 110 -2.51 -0.88 31.86
N PHE A 111 -1.57 -1.79 31.61
CA PHE A 111 -0.16 -1.49 31.37
C PHE A 111 0.25 -1.67 29.90
N ALA A 112 -0.66 -1.38 28.96
CA ALA A 112 -0.45 -1.62 27.52
C ALA A 112 0.35 -0.51 26.80
N HIS A 113 0.33 0.71 27.32
CA HIS A 113 1.00 1.89 26.74
C HIS A 113 1.59 2.75 27.86
N VAL A 114 2.64 2.25 28.51
CA VAL A 114 3.29 2.85 29.67
C VAL A 114 4.50 3.67 29.20
N SER A 115 4.45 4.98 29.36
CA SER A 115 5.53 5.93 29.05
C SER A 115 6.30 6.32 30.32
N SER A 116 5.62 6.37 31.47
CA SER A 116 6.24 6.37 32.80
C SER A 116 5.61 5.30 33.69
N LEU A 117 6.43 4.68 34.54
CA LEU A 117 5.99 3.79 35.61
C LEU A 117 6.59 4.28 36.93
N SER A 118 5.75 4.61 37.91
CA SER A 118 6.18 4.85 39.28
C SER A 118 5.84 3.65 40.15
N MET A 119 6.84 3.21 40.91
CA MET A 119 6.81 2.05 41.80
C MET A 119 6.96 2.55 43.23
N HIS A 120 5.87 2.55 44.00
CA HIS A 120 5.87 2.97 45.40
C HIS A 120 5.94 1.74 46.30
N PHE A 121 7.08 1.58 46.97
CA PHE A 121 7.31 0.60 48.03
C PHE A 121 6.94 1.25 49.35
N ALA A 122 5.86 0.79 49.99
CA ALA A 122 5.21 1.51 51.08
C ALA A 122 5.34 0.83 52.46
N ALA A 123 5.97 -0.34 52.51
CA ALA A 123 6.20 -1.13 53.72
C ALA A 123 7.19 -2.27 53.42
N ASN A 124 7.88 -2.74 54.46
CA ASN A 124 8.69 -3.96 54.50
C ASN A 124 8.18 -4.91 55.61
N GLU A 125 8.98 -5.86 56.08
CA GLU A 125 8.59 -6.84 57.13
C GLU A 125 9.04 -6.43 58.55
N ARG A 126 9.74 -5.31 58.72
CA ARG A 126 10.16 -4.85 60.06
C ARG A 126 9.03 -4.12 60.82
N PRO A 127 9.00 -4.20 62.16
CA PRO A 127 8.03 -3.45 62.97
C PRO A 127 8.29 -1.94 62.94
N GLU A 128 7.24 -1.13 62.99
CA GLU A 128 7.28 0.35 62.99
C GLU A 128 8.08 0.98 64.16
N ASP A 129 8.41 0.20 65.19
CA ASP A 129 9.18 0.63 66.38
C ASP A 129 10.70 0.28 66.32
N ASP A 130 11.23 -0.16 65.17
CA ASP A 130 12.62 -0.63 65.02
C ASP A 130 13.57 0.50 64.54
N GLU A 131 14.79 0.59 65.11
CA GLU A 131 15.80 1.66 64.86
C GLU A 131 16.46 1.60 63.46
N ASP A 132 16.04 0.66 62.61
CA ASP A 132 16.41 0.59 61.19
C ASP A 132 15.30 -0.12 60.38
N ILE A 133 14.18 0.58 60.15
CA ILE A 133 13.08 0.13 59.29
C ILE A 133 13.32 0.43 57.79
N SER A 134 14.56 0.67 57.36
CA SER A 134 14.85 1.00 55.95
C SER A 134 14.43 -0.13 54.98
N THR A 135 13.84 0.22 53.84
CA THR A 135 13.56 -0.72 52.75
C THR A 135 14.80 -0.84 51.86
N ILE A 136 15.23 -2.07 51.61
CA ILE A 136 16.44 -2.36 50.82
C ILE A 136 16.05 -3.07 49.52
N LEU A 137 16.57 -2.58 48.39
CA LEU A 137 16.35 -3.10 47.05
C LEU A 137 17.70 -3.43 46.40
N HIS A 138 17.85 -4.64 45.87
CA HIS A 138 19.06 -5.07 45.17
C HIS A 138 18.90 -5.03 43.64
N TRP A 139 17.73 -5.44 43.13
CA TRP A 139 17.45 -5.48 41.68
C TRP A 139 15.96 -5.41 41.36
N ILE A 140 15.62 -4.73 40.24
CA ILE A 140 14.27 -4.69 39.68
C ILE A 140 14.31 -5.10 38.20
N GLY A 141 13.57 -6.15 37.86
CA GLY A 141 13.30 -6.59 36.50
C GLY A 141 11.92 -6.16 36.02
N ILE A 142 11.86 -5.45 34.89
CA ILE A 142 10.60 -5.12 34.21
C ILE A 142 10.50 -5.98 32.95
N LYS A 143 9.45 -6.81 32.85
CA LYS A 143 9.22 -7.71 31.72
C LYS A 143 8.03 -7.21 30.91
N GLY A 144 8.22 -7.08 29.59
CA GLY A 144 7.24 -6.47 28.70
C GLY A 144 7.74 -6.39 27.25
N VAL A 145 6.96 -5.71 26.41
CA VAL A 145 7.26 -5.45 24.99
C VAL A 145 7.23 -3.95 24.75
N GLY A 146 8.37 -3.36 24.41
CA GLY A 146 8.46 -1.96 23.99
C GLY A 146 8.31 -1.83 22.48
N THR A 147 7.42 -0.94 22.04
CA THR A 147 7.38 -0.48 20.64
C THR A 147 8.25 0.76 20.52
N LYS A 148 9.47 0.61 20.01
CA LYS A 148 10.39 1.73 19.73
C LYS A 148 9.86 2.54 18.54
N ARG A 149 8.94 3.47 18.81
CA ARG A 149 8.61 4.56 17.87
C ARG A 149 9.73 5.57 17.90
N SER A 150 10.77 5.31 17.11
CA SER A 150 11.61 6.40 16.61
C SER A 150 10.69 7.43 15.93
N ALA A 151 10.92 8.72 16.17
CA ALA A 151 10.50 9.70 15.17
C ALA A 151 11.13 9.28 13.83
N VAL A 152 10.42 9.47 12.72
CA VAL A 152 10.98 9.20 11.38
C VAL A 152 11.95 10.33 11.04
N ALA A 153 13.10 10.31 11.71
CA ALA A 153 14.33 10.84 11.16
C ALA A 153 14.76 9.85 10.08
N SER A 154 14.38 10.14 8.84
CA SER A 154 14.87 9.45 7.65
C SER A 154 16.36 9.74 7.46
N VAL A 155 17.19 9.04 8.22
CA VAL A 155 18.62 8.93 7.99
C VAL A 155 18.86 7.61 7.26
N TYR A 156 19.40 7.69 6.05
CA TYR A 156 19.94 6.53 5.35
C TYR A 156 21.06 5.91 6.18
N GLU A 157 20.88 4.69 6.67
CA GLU A 157 22.00 3.87 7.16
C GLU A 157 22.51 3.01 6.00
N SER A 158 23.76 3.21 5.62
CA SER A 158 24.38 2.60 4.43
C SER A 158 24.89 1.16 4.64
N GLN A 159 24.63 0.54 5.81
CA GLN A 159 24.90 -0.87 6.09
C GLN A 159 23.88 -1.44 7.10
N ALA A 160 23.57 -2.74 6.97
CA ALA A 160 22.54 -3.42 7.76
C ALA A 160 22.95 -3.70 9.22
N ASN A 161 22.01 -3.52 10.15
CA ASN A 161 22.18 -3.83 11.56
C ASN A 161 21.91 -5.33 11.84
N VAL A 162 22.96 -6.10 12.11
CA VAL A 162 22.92 -7.57 12.24
C VAL A 162 21.95 -8.07 13.35
N LYS A 163 21.58 -7.22 14.31
CA LYS A 163 20.64 -7.58 15.38
C LYS A 163 19.19 -7.73 14.91
N ASP A 164 18.82 -7.13 13.78
CA ASP A 164 17.45 -7.23 13.25
C ASP A 164 17.19 -8.58 12.53
N HIS A 165 18.20 -9.46 12.50
CA HIS A 165 18.19 -10.77 11.84
C HIS A 165 18.67 -11.89 12.79
N GLU A 166 18.11 -12.00 13.99
CA GLU A 166 18.37 -13.13 14.90
C GLU A 166 17.86 -14.47 14.32
N VAL A 167 18.76 -15.18 13.65
CA VAL A 167 18.57 -16.54 13.16
C VAL A 167 18.99 -17.54 14.25
N LYS A 168 18.12 -18.52 14.55
CA LYS A 168 18.40 -19.58 15.55
C LYS A 168 19.72 -20.31 15.25
N ASP A 169 20.50 -20.61 16.29
CA ASP A 169 21.90 -21.08 16.21
C ASP A 169 22.16 -22.21 15.19
N ASP A 170 21.23 -23.14 15.01
CA ASP A 170 21.33 -24.24 14.05
C ASP A 170 21.59 -23.76 12.59
N ALA A 171 21.05 -22.61 12.20
CA ALA A 171 21.23 -22.06 10.85
C ALA A 171 22.45 -21.13 10.73
N LEU A 172 22.92 -20.51 11.82
CA LEU A 172 24.22 -19.82 11.85
C LEU A 172 25.38 -20.81 11.68
N ALA A 173 25.29 -21.99 12.30
CA ALA A 173 26.27 -23.06 12.12
C ALA A 173 26.38 -23.51 10.66
N PHE A 174 25.27 -23.55 9.92
CA PHE A 174 25.23 -23.92 8.50
C PHE A 174 25.84 -22.84 7.59
N ILE A 175 25.52 -21.56 7.83
CA ILE A 175 26.05 -20.43 7.06
C ILE A 175 27.59 -20.37 7.15
N VAL A 176 28.15 -20.52 8.35
CA VAL A 176 29.61 -20.53 8.57
C VAL A 176 30.28 -21.71 7.86
N GLN A 177 29.61 -22.87 7.78
CA GLN A 177 30.17 -24.08 7.16
C GLN A 177 30.20 -24.03 5.63
N TRP A 178 29.28 -23.31 4.97
CA TRP A 178 29.21 -23.22 3.51
C TRP A 178 29.89 -21.97 2.91
N PHE A 179 29.80 -20.82 3.57
CA PHE A 179 30.22 -19.53 3.00
C PHE A 179 31.59 -19.02 3.48
N GLY A 180 32.28 -19.74 4.37
CA GLY A 180 33.70 -19.51 4.66
C GLY A 180 34.05 -18.16 5.31
N VAL A 181 33.08 -17.48 5.92
CA VAL A 181 33.29 -16.20 6.61
C VAL A 181 34.01 -16.44 7.95
N PRO A 182 35.15 -15.80 8.24
CA PRO A 182 35.83 -15.94 9.53
C PRO A 182 35.01 -15.28 10.64
N SER A 183 34.87 -15.95 11.78
CA SER A 183 33.84 -15.65 12.79
C SER A 183 34.04 -14.37 13.62
N LYS A 184 35.08 -13.56 13.36
CA LYS A 184 35.33 -12.27 14.03
C LYS A 184 36.06 -11.28 13.11
N MET A 185 35.42 -10.16 12.79
CA MET A 185 36.13 -8.90 12.49
C MET A 185 36.24 -8.11 13.80
N ASN A 186 37.45 -7.65 14.13
CA ASN A 186 37.62 -6.65 15.19
C ASN A 186 37.33 -5.25 14.61
N PRO A 187 36.73 -4.33 15.37
CA PRO A 187 36.60 -2.93 14.94
C PRO A 187 37.99 -2.27 14.81
N PRO A 188 38.16 -1.29 13.90
CA PRO A 188 39.44 -0.63 13.67
C PRO A 188 39.82 0.24 14.88
N GLY A 189 41.01 0.05 15.45
CA GLY A 189 41.53 0.96 16.48
C GLY A 189 42.47 0.39 17.56
N GLN A 190 42.82 -0.90 17.55
CA GLN A 190 43.73 -1.48 18.56
C GLN A 190 44.90 -2.24 17.93
N GLN A 191 46.14 -1.87 18.31
CA GLN A 191 47.34 -2.63 17.97
C GLN A 191 47.41 -3.92 18.79
N PRO A 192 47.88 -5.05 18.22
CA PRO A 192 48.03 -6.30 18.96
C PRO A 192 49.31 -6.31 19.83
N PRO A 193 49.27 -6.91 21.03
CA PRO A 193 50.47 -7.15 21.85
C PRO A 193 51.33 -8.30 21.27
N PRO A 194 52.63 -8.37 21.63
CA PRO A 194 53.55 -9.37 21.08
C PRO A 194 53.32 -10.79 21.65
N PRO A 195 53.78 -11.85 20.94
CA PRO A 195 53.41 -13.22 21.25
C PRO A 195 54.25 -13.86 22.36
N SER A 196 53.59 -14.64 23.24
CA SER A 196 54.26 -15.60 24.13
C SER A 196 54.10 -17.03 23.61
N SER A 197 55.20 -17.77 23.64
CA SER A 197 55.31 -19.16 23.17
C SER A 197 54.58 -20.18 24.07
N THR A 198 54.18 -21.34 23.54
CA THR A 198 54.83 -22.66 23.82
C THR A 198 54.23 -23.80 22.94
N ARG A 199 54.99 -24.90 22.80
CA ARG A 199 54.85 -26.05 21.89
C ARG A 199 53.75 -27.09 22.21
N GLN A 200 53.20 -27.65 21.12
CA GLN A 200 53.03 -29.08 20.76
C GLN A 200 52.90 -30.19 21.82
N THR A 201 51.95 -31.12 21.59
CA THR A 201 52.05 -32.62 21.52
C THR A 201 50.71 -33.28 21.94
N SER A 202 50.38 -34.56 21.68
CA SER A 202 50.41 -35.38 20.45
C SER A 202 49.67 -36.72 20.67
N ALA A 203 48.90 -37.22 19.68
CA ALA A 203 48.42 -38.63 19.53
C ALA A 203 47.47 -39.22 20.62
N ALA A 204 46.78 -40.37 20.46
CA ALA A 204 46.08 -41.02 19.32
C ALA A 204 45.32 -42.30 19.79
N LYS A 205 44.27 -42.74 19.04
CA LYS A 205 43.62 -44.10 19.09
C LYS A 205 42.83 -44.44 20.38
N ARG A 206 41.85 -45.38 20.44
CA ARG A 206 41.20 -46.26 19.43
C ARG A 206 39.78 -46.68 19.87
N LYS A 207 38.99 -47.25 18.95
CA LYS A 207 37.65 -47.84 19.15
C LYS A 207 37.65 -49.18 19.93
N GLY A 208 36.52 -49.53 20.55
CA GLY A 208 36.13 -50.89 21.00
C GLY A 208 34.66 -50.91 21.45
N ALA A 209 33.91 -51.99 21.21
CA ALA A 209 32.44 -52.00 21.33
C ALA A 209 31.83 -53.26 22.01
N GLN A 210 30.55 -53.13 22.41
CA GLN A 210 29.54 -54.17 22.71
C GLN A 210 29.68 -55.10 23.93
N ARG A 211 28.60 -55.15 24.74
CA ARG A 211 27.77 -56.35 25.08
C ARG A 211 26.56 -55.94 25.96
N SER A 212 25.31 -56.21 25.56
CA SER A 212 24.39 -57.31 26.01
C SER A 212 24.15 -57.41 27.54
N GLY A 213 22.95 -57.61 28.10
CA GLY A 213 21.60 -57.86 27.57
C GLY A 213 20.82 -58.93 28.41
N ASN A 214 19.49 -58.81 28.55
CA ASN A 214 18.54 -59.70 29.29
C ASN A 214 18.69 -59.77 30.85
N SER A 215 17.72 -60.16 31.70
CA SER A 215 16.22 -60.31 31.70
C SER A 215 15.77 -60.74 33.14
N GLY A 216 14.53 -60.76 33.64
CA GLY A 216 13.17 -60.45 33.14
C GLY A 216 12.07 -61.14 34.01
N LYS A 217 10.76 -60.88 33.76
CA LYS A 217 9.51 -61.37 34.46
C LYS A 217 9.08 -60.61 35.75
N GLY A 218 7.79 -60.37 36.03
CA GLY A 218 6.59 -60.47 35.18
C GLY A 218 5.21 -60.45 35.89
N ARG A 219 4.14 -60.15 35.10
CA ARG A 219 2.68 -60.41 35.28
C ARG A 219 1.83 -59.63 36.32
N GLY A 220 0.70 -59.10 35.82
CA GLY A 220 -0.53 -58.72 36.56
C GLY A 220 -1.42 -57.81 35.71
N SER A 221 -2.72 -58.11 35.50
CA SER A 221 -3.58 -57.41 34.52
C SER A 221 -4.96 -57.01 35.04
N SER A 222 -5.52 -55.88 34.60
CA SER A 222 -6.93 -55.74 34.15
C SER A 222 -7.28 -54.29 33.74
N GLY A 223 -8.39 -54.11 33.00
CA GLY A 223 -9.13 -52.83 32.92
C GLY A 223 -8.96 -52.00 31.63
N LYS A 224 -10.04 -51.86 30.84
CA LYS A 224 -10.12 -50.99 29.64
C LYS A 224 -10.91 -49.71 29.92
N SER A 225 -10.58 -48.60 29.27
CA SER A 225 -11.55 -47.78 28.50
C SER A 225 -10.82 -46.87 27.50
N LYS A 226 -11.56 -46.26 26.56
CA LYS A 226 -11.04 -45.84 25.24
C LYS A 226 -10.71 -44.34 25.15
N GLY A 227 -9.53 -44.01 24.61
CA GLY A 227 -9.26 -42.73 23.95
C GLY A 227 -9.34 -42.88 22.42
N GLY A 228 -10.01 -41.94 21.74
CA GLY A 228 -10.19 -41.98 20.27
C GLY A 228 -8.93 -41.56 19.51
N GLN A 229 -8.70 -42.20 18.35
CA GLN A 229 -7.57 -41.89 17.47
C GLN A 229 -7.77 -40.53 16.76
N GLN A 230 -6.77 -39.65 16.85
CA GLN A 230 -6.60 -38.59 15.85
C GLN A 230 -6.00 -39.22 14.58
N SER A 231 -6.75 -39.21 13.49
CA SER A 231 -6.24 -39.54 12.16
C SER A 231 -5.53 -38.34 11.54
N SER A 232 -4.39 -38.59 10.92
CA SER A 232 -3.60 -37.60 10.18
C SER A 232 -4.35 -37.12 8.93
N VAL A 233 -4.70 -35.83 8.87
CA VAL A 233 -5.24 -35.19 7.66
C VAL A 233 -4.10 -34.70 6.78
N GLN A 234 -4.09 -35.12 5.52
CA GLN A 234 -3.11 -34.67 4.52
C GLN A 234 -3.31 -33.18 4.20
N LYS A 235 -2.21 -32.41 4.18
CA LYS A 235 -2.22 -31.02 3.69
C LYS A 235 -2.23 -31.02 2.16
N GLN A 236 -3.39 -30.73 1.56
CA GLN A 236 -3.49 -30.20 0.21
C GLN A 236 -4.35 -28.93 0.25
N GLY A 237 -3.76 -27.83 -0.19
CA GLY A 237 -4.26 -26.46 0.02
C GLY A 237 -3.06 -25.52 -0.14
N ARG A 238 -2.81 -25.10 -1.37
CA ARG A 238 -1.52 -24.52 -1.80
C ARG A 238 -1.49 -23.00 -1.54
N ALA A 239 -1.44 -22.63 -0.26
CA ALA A 239 -1.14 -21.26 0.15
C ALA A 239 0.38 -20.99 0.04
N THR A 240 0.76 -19.82 -0.48
CA THR A 240 2.14 -19.34 -0.63
C THR A 240 2.75 -18.90 0.70
N ALA A 241 2.93 -19.85 1.63
CA ALA A 241 3.69 -19.61 2.85
C ALA A 241 5.14 -19.19 2.55
N ALA A 242 5.68 -18.32 3.40
CA ALA A 242 7.06 -17.83 3.37
C ALA A 242 8.08 -18.97 3.26
N LEU A 243 9.18 -18.70 2.56
CA LEU A 243 10.22 -19.67 2.24
C LEU A 243 10.85 -20.24 3.52
N THR A 244 10.83 -21.58 3.71
CA THR A 244 11.49 -22.19 4.87
C THR A 244 12.90 -22.68 4.53
N THR A 245 13.79 -22.75 5.52
CA THR A 245 15.16 -23.26 5.36
C THR A 245 15.19 -24.70 4.80
N LYS A 246 14.15 -25.50 5.06
CA LYS A 246 14.02 -26.87 4.53
C LYS A 246 13.53 -26.94 3.08
N ASP A 247 12.90 -25.88 2.59
CA ASP A 247 12.57 -25.77 1.16
C ASP A 247 13.82 -25.39 0.37
N LEU A 248 14.62 -24.44 0.89
CA LEU A 248 15.91 -24.02 0.32
C LEU A 248 16.89 -25.18 0.11
N GLU A 249 17.12 -26.05 1.11
CA GLU A 249 18.10 -27.15 0.99
C GLU A 249 17.74 -28.25 -0.03
N LYS A 250 16.47 -28.34 -0.44
CA LYS A 250 15.97 -29.44 -1.29
C LYS A 250 15.63 -29.01 -2.71
N ASP A 251 15.51 -27.72 -2.96
CA ASP A 251 15.09 -27.21 -4.25
C ASP A 251 16.20 -27.41 -5.31
N PRO A 252 15.89 -27.93 -6.51
CA PRO A 252 16.84 -27.94 -7.63
C PRO A 252 17.46 -26.57 -7.91
N PHE A 253 16.72 -25.47 -7.70
CA PHE A 253 17.22 -24.12 -7.94
C PHE A 253 18.31 -23.68 -6.95
N ALA A 254 18.27 -24.16 -5.71
CA ALA A 254 19.30 -23.81 -4.73
C ALA A 254 20.68 -24.40 -5.09
N LYS A 255 20.72 -25.48 -5.89
CA LYS A 255 21.98 -26.06 -6.39
C LYS A 255 22.70 -25.15 -7.38
N PHE A 256 22.00 -24.24 -8.06
CA PHE A 256 22.65 -23.27 -8.94
C PHE A 256 23.58 -22.35 -8.17
N ALA A 257 23.22 -22.01 -6.93
CA ALA A 257 24.03 -21.18 -6.05
C ALA A 257 25.43 -21.74 -5.78
N GLU A 258 25.66 -23.05 -5.95
CA GLU A 258 27.00 -23.66 -5.87
C GLU A 258 28.03 -22.98 -6.80
N LYS A 259 27.60 -22.44 -7.95
CA LYS A 259 28.50 -21.75 -8.89
C LYS A 259 29.02 -20.39 -8.38
N TRP A 260 28.29 -19.71 -7.49
CA TRP A 260 28.68 -18.40 -6.93
C TRP A 260 28.80 -18.37 -5.39
N ALA A 261 28.56 -19.50 -4.71
CA ALA A 261 28.69 -19.62 -3.25
C ALA A 261 30.09 -19.29 -2.73
N LYS A 262 31.13 -19.45 -3.56
CA LYS A 262 32.54 -19.12 -3.25
C LYS A 262 32.98 -17.75 -3.77
N GLY A 263 32.03 -16.89 -4.15
CA GLY A 263 32.27 -15.60 -4.80
C GLY A 263 32.14 -15.67 -6.33
N THR A 264 32.28 -14.50 -6.97
CA THR A 264 32.08 -14.32 -8.41
C THR A 264 33.07 -15.13 -9.26
N PRO A 265 32.59 -15.95 -10.22
CA PRO A 265 33.45 -16.67 -11.17
C PRO A 265 34.29 -15.73 -12.05
N LYS A 266 35.34 -16.26 -12.70
CA LYS A 266 36.24 -15.44 -13.55
C LYS A 266 35.77 -15.26 -15.00
N LYS A 267 34.71 -15.95 -15.43
CA LYS A 267 34.20 -15.94 -16.81
C LYS A 267 32.69 -16.18 -16.80
N VAL A 268 31.98 -15.55 -17.74
CA VAL A 268 30.60 -15.90 -18.09
C VAL A 268 30.57 -17.35 -18.60
N ASP A 269 29.58 -18.11 -18.15
CA ASP A 269 29.17 -19.39 -18.73
C ASP A 269 27.75 -19.18 -19.27
N ALA A 270 27.65 -18.85 -20.57
CA ALA A 270 26.38 -18.44 -21.20
C ALA A 270 25.38 -19.59 -21.28
N ALA A 271 25.85 -20.80 -21.61
CA ALA A 271 25.03 -22.01 -21.63
C ALA A 271 24.40 -22.33 -20.26
N PHE A 272 25.05 -21.93 -19.16
CA PHE A 272 24.46 -22.05 -17.84
C PHE A 272 23.38 -21.01 -17.55
N ILE A 273 23.53 -19.78 -18.03
CA ILE A 273 22.48 -18.75 -17.90
C ILE A 273 21.24 -19.19 -18.71
N GLU A 274 21.46 -19.77 -19.89
CA GLU A 274 20.42 -20.39 -20.71
C GLU A 274 19.76 -21.61 -20.03
N ASP A 275 20.52 -22.47 -19.35
CA ASP A 275 19.99 -23.60 -18.55
C ASP A 275 19.10 -23.11 -17.38
N VAL A 276 19.52 -22.06 -16.67
CA VAL A 276 18.73 -21.44 -15.59
C VAL A 276 17.45 -20.79 -16.15
N ALA A 277 17.56 -20.02 -17.26
CA ALA A 277 16.42 -19.39 -17.90
C ALA A 277 15.41 -20.43 -18.45
N THR A 278 15.90 -21.49 -19.09
CA THR A 278 15.07 -22.60 -19.60
C THR A 278 14.31 -23.27 -18.46
N LYS A 279 14.97 -23.55 -17.33
CA LYS A 279 14.31 -24.16 -16.16
C LYS A 279 13.35 -23.22 -15.45
N LEU A 280 13.61 -21.91 -15.41
CA LEU A 280 12.62 -20.93 -14.96
C LEU A 280 11.37 -20.97 -15.85
N LYS A 281 11.54 -21.08 -17.16
CA LYS A 281 10.45 -21.21 -18.13
C LYS A 281 9.66 -22.52 -17.98
N GLU A 282 10.34 -23.66 -17.76
CA GLU A 282 9.72 -24.96 -17.48
C GLU A 282 8.84 -24.97 -16.20
N VAL A 283 9.20 -24.17 -15.19
CA VAL A 283 8.40 -24.00 -13.96
C VAL A 283 7.47 -22.78 -14.01
N GLU A 284 7.22 -22.25 -15.21
CA GLU A 284 6.41 -21.07 -15.48
C GLU A 284 6.76 -19.85 -14.60
N TYR A 285 8.04 -19.60 -14.33
CA TYR A 285 8.50 -18.48 -13.50
C TYR A 285 7.83 -18.45 -12.10
N ASP A 286 7.70 -19.61 -11.46
CA ASP A 286 7.20 -19.74 -10.07
C ASP A 286 7.97 -18.80 -9.12
N THR A 287 7.25 -17.93 -8.41
CA THR A 287 7.82 -16.88 -7.57
C THR A 287 8.72 -17.40 -6.47
N LYS A 288 8.49 -18.61 -5.93
CA LYS A 288 9.38 -19.19 -4.91
C LYS A 288 10.74 -19.55 -5.52
N LYS A 289 10.78 -19.96 -6.79
CA LYS A 289 12.04 -20.27 -7.51
C LYS A 289 12.82 -19.01 -7.82
N MET A 290 12.13 -17.94 -8.23
CA MET A 290 12.75 -16.63 -8.45
C MET A 290 13.30 -16.06 -7.13
N SER A 291 12.54 -16.12 -6.04
CA SER A 291 13.01 -15.77 -4.69
C SER A 291 14.27 -16.55 -4.30
N ILE A 292 14.34 -17.88 -4.54
CA ILE A 292 15.54 -18.68 -4.22
C ILE A 292 16.78 -18.16 -4.94
N LEU A 293 16.66 -17.80 -6.23
CA LEU A 293 17.77 -17.25 -7.00
C LEU A 293 18.19 -15.86 -6.49
N GLU A 294 17.21 -14.99 -6.23
CA GLU A 294 17.42 -13.64 -5.69
C GLU A 294 18.12 -13.70 -4.32
N TYR A 295 17.57 -14.41 -3.33
CA TYR A 295 18.16 -14.58 -1.99
C TYR A 295 19.56 -15.22 -2.01
N SER A 296 19.89 -16.02 -3.03
CA SER A 296 21.23 -16.59 -3.16
C SER A 296 22.28 -15.56 -3.66
N GLY A 297 21.83 -14.41 -4.17
CA GLY A 297 22.63 -13.36 -4.79
C GLY A 297 22.97 -13.63 -6.25
N TYR A 298 22.05 -14.21 -7.04
CA TYR A 298 22.29 -14.51 -8.46
C TYR A 298 22.62 -13.25 -9.28
N LEU A 299 22.01 -12.11 -8.93
CA LEU A 299 22.26 -10.83 -9.59
C LEU A 299 23.67 -10.29 -9.28
N GLU A 300 23.96 -10.09 -8.00
CA GLU A 300 25.14 -9.36 -7.51
C GLU A 300 26.41 -10.20 -7.52
N LYS A 301 26.30 -11.53 -7.42
CA LYS A 301 27.47 -12.43 -7.38
C LYS A 301 27.77 -13.08 -8.73
N TYR A 302 26.81 -13.14 -9.65
CA TYR A 302 26.97 -13.84 -10.93
C TYR A 302 26.58 -12.98 -12.14
N LEU A 303 25.33 -12.53 -12.27
CA LEU A 303 24.84 -11.88 -13.50
C LEU A 303 25.49 -10.51 -13.76
N TRP A 304 25.42 -9.58 -12.81
CA TRP A 304 25.87 -8.20 -13.04
C TRP A 304 27.39 -8.04 -13.10
N PRO A 305 28.21 -8.65 -12.22
CA PRO A 305 29.68 -8.53 -12.32
C PRO A 305 30.25 -9.10 -13.62
N LEU A 306 29.54 -10.05 -14.23
CA LEU A 306 29.94 -10.71 -15.48
C LEU A 306 29.22 -10.15 -16.72
N PHE A 307 28.40 -9.11 -16.57
CA PHE A 307 27.69 -8.49 -17.70
C PHE A 307 28.65 -7.67 -18.59
N ASP A 308 28.63 -7.96 -19.89
CA ASP A 308 29.40 -7.34 -20.96
C ASP A 308 28.44 -7.17 -22.15
N SER A 309 28.13 -5.93 -22.54
CA SER A 309 27.04 -5.62 -23.49
C SER A 309 27.21 -6.28 -24.85
N ASP A 310 28.45 -6.50 -25.28
CA ASP A 310 28.80 -6.99 -26.60
C ASP A 310 28.81 -8.53 -26.65
N LYS A 311 28.82 -9.19 -25.49
CA LYS A 311 28.87 -10.66 -25.34
C LYS A 311 27.66 -11.25 -24.64
N ALA A 312 26.86 -10.44 -23.94
CA ALA A 312 25.69 -10.90 -23.22
C ALA A 312 24.61 -11.39 -24.19
N THR A 313 24.18 -12.64 -24.00
CA THR A 313 23.01 -13.21 -24.69
C THR A 313 21.72 -12.57 -24.17
N ASP A 314 20.64 -12.66 -24.94
CA ASP A 314 19.35 -12.09 -24.54
C ASP A 314 18.82 -12.77 -23.27
N SER A 315 19.13 -14.06 -23.05
CA SER A 315 18.87 -14.77 -21.79
C SER A 315 19.61 -14.19 -20.57
N HIS A 316 20.81 -13.59 -20.76
CA HIS A 316 21.54 -12.87 -19.70
C HIS A 316 20.85 -11.55 -19.38
N VAL A 317 20.50 -10.77 -20.41
CA VAL A 317 19.75 -9.50 -20.26
C VAL A 317 18.42 -9.76 -19.55
N PHE A 318 17.66 -10.78 -19.98
CA PHE A 318 16.38 -11.15 -19.40
C PHE A 318 16.52 -11.74 -17.98
N SER A 319 17.59 -12.48 -17.67
CA SER A 319 17.86 -12.92 -16.29
C SER A 319 18.09 -11.75 -15.33
N VAL A 320 18.73 -10.66 -15.78
CA VAL A 320 18.88 -9.42 -14.98
C VAL A 320 17.52 -8.75 -14.75
N ILE A 321 16.71 -8.63 -15.80
CA ILE A 321 15.32 -8.13 -15.74
C ILE A 321 14.50 -8.88 -14.67
N LEU A 322 14.54 -10.23 -14.68
CA LEU A 322 13.80 -11.06 -13.73
C LEU A 322 14.24 -10.84 -12.28
N MET A 323 15.55 -10.77 -12.02
CA MET A 323 16.06 -10.56 -10.66
C MET A 323 15.80 -9.14 -10.15
N MET A 324 15.83 -8.13 -11.02
CA MET A 324 15.42 -6.77 -10.65
C MET A 324 13.94 -6.72 -10.27
N ASN A 325 13.06 -7.30 -11.09
CA ASN A 325 11.63 -7.38 -10.78
C ASN A 325 11.35 -8.12 -9.47
N GLU A 326 12.07 -9.20 -9.19
CA GLU A 326 11.93 -9.94 -7.93
C GLU A 326 12.36 -9.09 -6.73
N LYS A 327 13.43 -8.28 -6.84
CA LYS A 327 13.84 -7.31 -5.79
C LYS A 327 12.78 -6.25 -5.49
N PHE A 328 12.13 -5.72 -6.53
CA PHE A 328 10.98 -4.82 -6.37
C PHE A 328 9.81 -5.53 -5.68
N ARG A 329 9.49 -6.77 -6.10
CA ARG A 329 8.40 -7.58 -5.55
C ARG A 329 8.63 -7.98 -4.08
N THR A 330 9.87 -8.19 -3.65
CA THR A 330 10.25 -8.46 -2.26
C THR A 330 10.44 -7.20 -1.42
N CYS A 331 10.24 -6.01 -1.98
CA CYS A 331 10.48 -4.71 -1.35
C CYS A 331 11.91 -4.59 -0.78
N THR A 332 12.91 -5.08 -1.51
CA THR A 332 14.32 -4.93 -1.14
C THR A 332 14.69 -3.45 -1.11
N PHE A 333 15.36 -2.99 -0.05
CA PHE A 333 15.81 -1.60 0.06
C PHE A 333 16.79 -1.26 -1.08
N GLN A 334 16.51 -0.19 -1.82
CA GLN A 334 17.29 0.30 -2.97
C GLN A 334 17.68 -0.78 -4.00
N PRO A 335 16.73 -1.29 -4.82
CA PRO A 335 17.02 -2.35 -5.80
C PRO A 335 18.19 -2.02 -6.75
N TRP A 336 18.33 -0.75 -7.14
CA TRP A 336 19.36 -0.27 -8.06
C TRP A 336 20.78 -0.23 -7.48
N ASP A 337 20.96 -0.22 -6.15
CA ASP A 337 22.28 -0.27 -5.51
C ASP A 337 23.05 -1.54 -5.90
N SER A 338 22.33 -2.61 -6.23
CA SER A 338 22.84 -3.85 -6.82
C SER A 338 23.64 -3.62 -8.12
N LEU A 339 23.35 -2.54 -8.84
CA LEU A 339 23.90 -2.22 -10.16
C LEU A 339 24.82 -0.98 -10.16
N THR A 340 24.76 -0.11 -9.15
CA THR A 340 25.44 1.21 -9.10
C THR A 340 26.63 1.29 -8.14
N THR A 341 27.22 0.15 -7.78
CA THR A 341 28.28 0.05 -6.74
C THR A 341 29.63 0.68 -7.13
N SER A 342 29.84 1.05 -8.40
CA SER A 342 31.07 1.72 -8.86
C SER A 342 30.78 2.85 -9.87
N THR A 343 31.74 3.78 -10.01
CA THR A 343 31.61 4.92 -10.94
C THR A 343 31.61 4.54 -12.42
N ASP A 344 32.09 3.35 -12.78
CA ASP A 344 32.08 2.86 -14.16
C ASP A 344 30.70 2.27 -14.55
N ASP A 345 29.82 1.99 -13.58
CA ASP A 345 28.55 1.32 -13.83
C ASP A 345 27.55 2.17 -14.63
N SER A 346 27.63 3.51 -14.64
CA SER A 346 26.67 4.34 -15.40
C SER A 346 26.72 4.07 -16.92
N GLN A 347 27.90 3.83 -17.49
CA GLN A 347 28.02 3.47 -18.92
C GLN A 347 27.52 2.04 -19.17
N LYS A 348 27.77 1.14 -18.22
CA LYS A 348 27.31 -0.26 -18.27
C LYS A 348 25.79 -0.36 -18.16
N ILE A 349 25.16 0.50 -17.35
CA ILE A 349 23.71 0.66 -17.25
C ILE A 349 23.13 1.20 -18.57
N ASP A 350 23.73 2.24 -19.18
CA ASP A 350 23.32 2.73 -20.50
C ASP A 350 23.36 1.61 -21.56
N ALA A 351 24.46 0.86 -21.61
CA ALA A 351 24.65 -0.25 -22.54
C ALA A 351 23.69 -1.43 -22.26
N PHE A 352 23.39 -1.73 -21.00
CA PHE A 352 22.37 -2.70 -20.61
C PHE A 352 20.99 -2.26 -21.11
N PHE A 353 20.57 -1.02 -20.86
CA PHE A 353 19.30 -0.47 -21.37
C PHE A 353 19.24 -0.51 -22.91
N GLN A 354 20.33 -0.19 -23.62
CA GLN A 354 20.38 -0.34 -25.08
C GLN A 354 20.19 -1.79 -25.56
N ARG A 355 20.48 -2.82 -24.74
CA ARG A 355 20.13 -4.22 -25.04
C ARG A 355 18.68 -4.53 -24.65
N VAL A 356 18.20 -4.05 -23.49
CA VAL A 356 16.80 -4.20 -23.04
C VAL A 356 15.79 -3.66 -24.06
N PHE A 357 16.07 -2.51 -24.68
CA PHE A 357 15.19 -1.90 -25.69
C PHE A 357 15.20 -2.61 -27.05
N LYS A 358 16.10 -3.59 -27.24
CA LYS A 358 16.26 -4.36 -28.48
C LYS A 358 15.77 -5.82 -28.36
N LEU A 359 15.19 -6.20 -27.22
CA LEU A 359 14.61 -7.53 -27.03
C LEU A 359 13.31 -7.65 -27.85
N SER A 360 13.33 -8.45 -28.93
CA SER A 360 12.17 -8.68 -29.81
C SER A 360 11.47 -10.02 -29.59
N ASP A 361 12.23 -11.05 -29.18
CA ASP A 361 11.81 -12.45 -29.27
C ASP A 361 11.33 -12.99 -27.90
N LEU A 362 10.33 -12.31 -27.32
CA LEU A 362 9.75 -12.65 -26.01
C LEU A 362 8.35 -13.28 -26.14
N GLU A 363 8.08 -14.36 -25.40
CA GLU A 363 6.72 -14.90 -25.24
C GLU A 363 5.82 -13.94 -24.45
N VAL A 364 4.51 -14.10 -24.54
CA VAL A 364 3.52 -13.20 -23.90
C VAL A 364 3.77 -13.00 -22.40
N ARG A 365 4.15 -14.06 -21.67
CA ARG A 365 4.49 -13.97 -20.24
C ARG A 365 5.81 -13.24 -19.98
N GLU A 366 6.76 -13.39 -20.90
CA GLU A 366 8.07 -12.73 -20.83
C GLU A 366 7.94 -11.24 -21.19
N LYS A 367 7.08 -10.89 -22.15
CA LYS A 367 6.65 -9.52 -22.45
C LYS A 367 6.05 -8.85 -21.22
N ALA A 368 5.15 -9.51 -20.49
CA ALA A 368 4.56 -8.97 -19.25
C ALA A 368 5.63 -8.66 -18.18
N MET A 369 6.65 -9.51 -18.03
CA MET A 369 7.77 -9.28 -17.10
C MET A 369 8.72 -8.19 -17.59
N TRP A 370 8.94 -8.08 -18.90
CA TRP A 370 9.72 -7.00 -19.49
C TRP A 370 9.03 -5.64 -19.33
N ILE A 371 7.71 -5.56 -19.56
CA ILE A 371 6.90 -4.37 -19.25
C ILE A 371 7.00 -4.01 -17.76
N GLN A 372 6.88 -4.98 -16.84
CA GLN A 372 7.06 -4.72 -15.40
C GLN A 372 8.43 -4.12 -15.07
N PHE A 373 9.49 -4.53 -15.78
CA PHE A 373 10.83 -3.97 -15.58
C PHE A 373 10.94 -2.54 -16.13
N LEU A 374 10.31 -2.26 -17.29
CA LEU A 374 10.21 -0.91 -17.81
C LEU A 374 9.43 -0.01 -16.83
N ASP A 375 8.28 -0.46 -16.33
CA ASP A 375 7.51 0.23 -15.29
C ASP A 375 8.37 0.56 -14.05
N ASN A 376 9.03 -0.46 -13.48
CA ASN A 376 9.96 -0.28 -12.36
C ASN A 376 11.06 0.75 -12.67
N ALA A 377 11.61 0.78 -13.89
CA ALA A 377 12.62 1.75 -14.32
C ALA A 377 12.07 3.18 -14.52
N PHE A 378 10.85 3.32 -15.03
CA PHE A 378 10.15 4.61 -15.16
C PHE A 378 9.56 5.11 -13.83
N LEU A 379 9.43 4.24 -12.83
CA LEU A 379 9.14 4.62 -11.44
C LEU A 379 10.41 4.99 -10.64
N SER A 380 11.61 4.80 -11.19
CA SER A 380 12.90 5.02 -10.50
C SER A 380 13.72 6.17 -11.10
N LEU A 381 13.08 7.30 -11.43
CA LEU A 381 13.71 8.44 -12.11
C LEU A 381 14.62 9.28 -11.20
N GLU A 382 14.68 8.98 -9.90
CA GLU A 382 15.66 9.50 -8.95
C GLU A 382 17.07 8.90 -9.14
N VAL A 383 17.18 7.76 -9.82
CA VAL A 383 18.47 7.15 -10.16
C VAL A 383 18.97 7.72 -11.48
N ASP A 384 19.93 8.66 -11.42
CA ASP A 384 20.45 9.43 -12.58
C ASP A 384 20.70 8.58 -13.85
N ALA A 385 21.35 7.42 -13.72
CA ALA A 385 21.67 6.55 -14.86
C ALA A 385 20.43 5.88 -15.50
N VAL A 386 19.42 5.57 -14.69
CA VAL A 386 18.12 5.05 -15.14
C VAL A 386 17.32 6.17 -15.77
N CYS A 387 17.24 7.32 -15.09
CA CYS A 387 16.55 8.53 -15.53
C CYS A 387 17.03 8.99 -16.92
N GLN A 388 18.35 9.09 -17.12
CA GLN A 388 18.93 9.41 -18.42
C GLN A 388 18.56 8.38 -19.49
N SER A 389 18.48 7.10 -19.15
CA SER A 389 18.11 6.02 -20.08
C SER A 389 16.63 6.08 -20.48
N CYS A 390 15.72 6.15 -19.51
CA CYS A 390 14.28 6.11 -19.71
C CYS A 390 13.72 7.40 -20.36
N LEU A 391 14.12 8.59 -19.88
CA LEU A 391 13.58 9.87 -20.37
C LEU A 391 13.92 10.20 -21.84
N ARG A 392 14.89 9.49 -22.45
CA ARG A 392 15.18 9.60 -23.89
C ARG A 392 14.12 8.95 -24.77
N LEU A 393 13.43 7.92 -24.28
CA LEU A 393 12.38 7.18 -25.01
C LEU A 393 11.05 7.95 -25.07
N VAL A 394 10.77 8.72 -24.01
CA VAL A 394 9.60 9.60 -23.85
C VAL A 394 9.98 11.07 -24.08
N GLY A 395 11.05 11.31 -24.82
CA GLY A 395 11.50 12.66 -25.17
C GLY A 395 10.82 13.18 -26.45
N LEU A 396 11.05 14.45 -26.75
CA LEU A 396 10.60 15.09 -28.01
C LEU A 396 10.99 14.37 -29.33
N PRO A 397 11.98 13.45 -29.45
CA PRO A 397 12.17 12.69 -30.70
C PRO A 397 10.99 11.78 -31.05
N CYS A 398 10.25 11.24 -30.07
CA CYS A 398 9.13 10.32 -30.35
C CYS A 398 8.01 10.97 -31.18
N TRP A 399 7.87 12.30 -31.12
CA TRP A 399 6.95 13.06 -31.96
C TRP A 399 7.26 12.99 -33.46
N MET A 400 8.40 12.45 -33.89
CA MET A 400 8.65 12.17 -35.31
C MET A 400 7.77 11.01 -35.83
N ALA A 401 7.25 10.15 -34.94
CA ALA A 401 6.36 9.03 -35.26
C ALA A 401 4.85 9.35 -35.11
N LEU A 402 4.50 10.62 -34.80
CA LEU A 402 3.12 11.11 -34.88
C LEU A 402 2.66 11.31 -36.33
N SER A 403 1.36 11.15 -36.61
CA SER A 403 0.77 11.59 -37.88
C SER A 403 1.08 13.06 -38.19
N ASP A 404 1.13 13.43 -39.47
CA ASP A 404 1.48 14.81 -39.85
C ASP A 404 0.43 15.82 -39.35
N SER A 405 -0.86 15.46 -39.38
CA SER A 405 -1.98 16.23 -38.84
C SER A 405 -1.88 16.46 -37.34
N TYR A 406 -1.74 15.38 -36.56
CA TYR A 406 -1.69 15.47 -35.10
C TYR A 406 -0.40 16.15 -34.63
N ARG A 407 0.73 15.89 -35.31
CA ARG A 407 2.02 16.51 -34.99
C ARG A 407 2.00 18.02 -35.21
N GLU A 408 1.37 18.51 -36.28
CA GLU A 408 1.20 19.96 -36.47
C GLU A 408 0.33 20.58 -35.38
N PHE A 409 -0.76 19.92 -34.99
CA PHE A 409 -1.60 20.36 -33.88
C PHE A 409 -0.81 20.40 -32.56
N ALA A 410 -0.17 19.29 -32.17
CA ALA A 410 0.64 19.20 -30.95
C ALA A 410 1.78 20.23 -30.92
N LEU A 411 2.40 20.56 -32.06
CA LEU A 411 3.44 21.59 -32.17
C LEU A 411 2.91 23.03 -32.15
N ARG A 412 1.62 23.27 -32.40
CA ARG A 412 0.96 24.58 -32.26
C ARG A 412 0.48 24.80 -30.81
N GLU A 413 -0.08 23.78 -30.19
CA GLU A 413 -0.41 23.76 -28.76
C GLU A 413 0.84 23.87 -27.89
N ALA A 414 1.93 23.22 -28.30
CA ALA A 414 3.22 23.37 -27.64
C ALA A 414 3.78 24.79 -27.82
N GLN A 415 4.22 25.38 -26.71
CA GLN A 415 4.92 26.68 -26.67
C GLN A 415 5.98 26.78 -27.79
N THR A 416 6.13 27.96 -28.41
CA THR A 416 7.01 28.21 -29.58
C THR A 416 8.46 27.72 -29.41
N ARG A 417 8.96 27.64 -28.17
CA ARG A 417 10.28 27.07 -27.83
C ARG A 417 10.39 25.58 -28.19
N VAL A 418 9.33 24.81 -27.99
CA VAL A 418 9.24 23.37 -28.32
C VAL A 418 9.26 23.19 -29.83
N GLN A 419 8.47 23.95 -30.57
CA GLN A 419 8.45 23.92 -32.04
C GLN A 419 9.83 24.21 -32.65
N LYS A 420 10.54 25.23 -32.14
CA LYS A 420 11.94 25.52 -32.54
C LYS A 420 12.89 24.37 -32.20
N ARG A 421 12.76 23.74 -31.03
CA ARG A 421 13.56 22.57 -30.63
C ARG A 421 13.28 21.37 -31.55
N PHE A 422 12.03 21.05 -31.83
CA PHE A 422 11.63 19.97 -32.72
C PHE A 422 12.24 20.13 -34.12
N ASN A 423 12.10 21.32 -34.72
CA ASN A 423 12.70 21.61 -36.03
C ASN A 423 14.23 21.49 -36.05
N SER A 424 14.91 21.78 -34.93
CA SER A 424 16.35 21.52 -34.79
C SER A 424 16.67 20.03 -34.63
N MET A 425 15.82 19.24 -33.96
CA MET A 425 16.06 17.81 -33.77
C MET A 425 15.72 17.00 -35.02
N LYS A 426 14.68 17.36 -35.78
CA LYS A 426 14.36 16.71 -37.07
C LYS A 426 15.55 16.69 -38.05
N LYS A 427 16.46 17.66 -37.96
CA LYS A 427 17.74 17.69 -38.71
C LYS A 427 18.87 16.86 -38.10
N LYS A 428 18.83 16.55 -36.80
CA LYS A 428 19.83 15.75 -36.08
C LYS A 428 19.54 14.24 -36.09
N TYR A 429 18.31 13.87 -36.43
CA TYR A 429 17.82 12.49 -36.47
C TYR A 429 17.46 12.03 -37.90
N SER A 430 17.81 12.81 -38.94
CA SER A 430 17.58 12.42 -40.34
C SER A 430 18.43 11.23 -40.80
N ASP A 431 19.43 10.86 -40.00
CA ASP A 431 20.34 9.72 -40.13
C ASP A 431 20.02 8.58 -39.14
N ALA A 432 18.78 8.53 -38.62
CA ALA A 432 18.33 7.47 -37.72
C ALA A 432 18.05 6.16 -38.47
N GLU A 433 18.99 5.21 -38.43
CA GLU A 433 18.84 3.88 -39.03
C GLU A 433 18.27 2.86 -38.01
N PRO A 434 17.52 1.82 -38.46
CA PRO A 434 16.98 0.77 -37.58
C PRO A 434 18.05 0.17 -36.64
N GLY A 435 17.71 0.04 -35.36
CA GLY A 435 18.63 -0.45 -34.33
C GLY A 435 19.72 0.55 -33.88
N SER A 436 19.82 1.74 -34.49
CA SER A 436 20.61 2.85 -33.94
C SER A 436 19.92 3.47 -32.71
N ARG A 437 20.72 4.13 -31.86
CA ARG A 437 20.21 4.85 -30.68
C ARG A 437 19.11 5.85 -31.03
N LYS A 438 19.32 6.63 -32.09
CA LYS A 438 18.39 7.66 -32.58
C LYS A 438 17.05 7.07 -33.03
N TYR A 439 17.08 5.89 -33.65
CA TYR A 439 15.87 5.18 -34.06
C TYR A 439 15.07 4.74 -32.84
N ILE A 440 15.71 4.13 -31.84
CA ILE A 440 15.06 3.71 -30.58
C ILE A 440 14.42 4.91 -29.88
N GLU A 441 15.10 6.06 -29.80
CA GLU A 441 14.58 7.29 -29.19
C GLU A 441 13.35 7.88 -29.93
N ILE A 442 13.15 7.56 -31.22
CA ILE A 442 11.94 7.93 -31.97
C ILE A 442 10.86 6.87 -31.82
N HIS A 443 11.22 5.60 -31.99
CA HIS A 443 10.30 4.52 -32.31
C HIS A 443 9.93 3.62 -31.14
N PHE A 444 10.68 3.59 -30.03
CA PHE A 444 10.47 2.60 -28.97
C PHE A 444 9.04 2.61 -28.39
N VAL A 445 8.55 3.76 -27.89
CA VAL A 445 7.19 3.85 -27.33
C VAL A 445 6.10 3.75 -28.40
N PRO A 446 6.21 4.43 -29.57
CA PRO A 446 5.28 4.23 -30.69
C PRO A 446 5.13 2.78 -31.14
N ASP A 447 6.25 2.12 -31.47
CA ASP A 447 6.27 0.73 -31.91
C ASP A 447 5.79 -0.20 -30.79
N LEU A 448 6.05 0.10 -29.51
CA LEU A 448 5.55 -0.68 -28.38
C LEU A 448 4.01 -0.66 -28.27
N ILE A 449 3.38 0.49 -28.54
CA ILE A 449 1.92 0.61 -28.59
C ILE A 449 1.35 -0.14 -29.80
N ASP A 450 1.98 0.00 -30.97
CA ASP A 450 1.51 -0.65 -32.20
C ASP A 450 1.63 -2.18 -32.08
N ASN A 451 2.78 -2.69 -31.63
CA ASN A 451 2.99 -4.12 -31.33
C ASN A 451 2.01 -4.70 -30.29
N PHE A 452 1.50 -3.89 -29.36
CA PHE A 452 0.47 -4.31 -28.40
C PHE A 452 -0.87 -4.54 -29.10
N PHE A 453 -1.25 -3.64 -30.02
CA PHE A 453 -2.48 -3.80 -30.79
C PHE A 453 -2.39 -4.89 -31.85
N ASP A 454 -1.26 -5.04 -32.54
CA ASP A 454 -1.01 -6.14 -33.48
C ASP A 454 -1.10 -7.50 -32.77
N TRP A 455 -0.60 -7.58 -31.53
CA TRP A 455 -0.77 -8.76 -30.68
C TRP A 455 -2.25 -8.98 -30.30
N MET A 456 -3.00 -7.94 -29.95
CA MET A 456 -4.43 -8.06 -29.61
C MET A 456 -5.31 -8.46 -30.80
N GLU A 457 -4.98 -8.03 -32.02
CA GLU A 457 -5.63 -8.48 -33.27
C GLU A 457 -5.45 -9.99 -33.48
N GLY A 458 -4.26 -10.52 -33.18
CA GLY A 458 -3.96 -11.95 -33.26
C GLY A 458 -4.59 -12.83 -32.18
N LEU A 459 -5.33 -12.28 -31.21
CA LEU A 459 -5.91 -13.06 -30.11
C LEU A 459 -7.20 -13.79 -30.48
N THR A 460 -7.13 -15.12 -30.50
CA THR A 460 -8.30 -15.99 -30.61
C THR A 460 -8.90 -16.41 -29.25
N GLU A 461 -8.07 -16.53 -28.21
CA GLU A 461 -8.47 -16.99 -26.88
C GLU A 461 -7.77 -16.19 -25.76
N LEU A 462 -8.47 -15.97 -24.64
CA LEU A 462 -7.88 -15.35 -23.44
C LEU A 462 -7.11 -16.36 -22.60
N THR A 463 -5.78 -16.28 -22.64
CA THR A 463 -4.91 -17.00 -21.72
C THR A 463 -4.61 -16.15 -20.49
N LYS A 464 -4.31 -16.79 -19.33
CA LYS A 464 -3.89 -16.07 -18.11
C LYS A 464 -2.68 -15.16 -18.37
N ALA A 465 -1.71 -15.63 -19.15
CA ALA A 465 -0.53 -14.83 -19.51
C ALA A 465 -0.89 -13.61 -20.38
N GLY A 466 -1.84 -13.75 -21.30
CA GLY A 466 -2.36 -12.64 -22.10
C GLY A 466 -3.07 -11.58 -21.26
N ILE A 467 -3.92 -12.02 -20.33
CA ILE A 467 -4.60 -11.11 -19.37
C ILE A 467 -3.56 -10.32 -18.56
N THR A 468 -2.56 -10.99 -17.98
CA THR A 468 -1.49 -10.31 -17.22
C THR A 468 -0.63 -9.39 -18.10
N TYR A 469 -0.39 -9.73 -19.37
CA TYR A 469 0.30 -8.81 -20.30
C TYR A 469 -0.53 -7.54 -20.55
N MET A 470 -1.84 -7.68 -20.80
CA MET A 470 -2.76 -6.53 -20.95
C MET A 470 -2.78 -5.64 -19.71
N GLU A 471 -2.92 -6.24 -18.52
CA GLU A 471 -2.96 -5.51 -17.25
C GLU A 471 -1.67 -4.73 -16.99
N ARG A 472 -0.51 -5.39 -17.14
CA ARG A 472 0.81 -4.74 -16.98
C ARG A 472 1.07 -3.66 -18.03
N PHE A 473 0.55 -3.82 -19.26
CA PHE A 473 0.70 -2.82 -20.31
C PHE A 473 -0.08 -1.54 -19.99
N ILE A 474 -1.31 -1.64 -19.49
CA ILE A 474 -2.08 -0.47 -19.08
C ILE A 474 -1.49 0.15 -17.80
N GLU A 475 -1.04 -0.65 -16.83
CA GLU A 475 -0.32 -0.17 -15.65
C GLU A 475 0.89 0.71 -16.03
N PHE A 476 1.73 0.22 -16.94
CA PHE A 476 2.87 0.97 -17.47
C PHE A 476 2.46 2.31 -18.11
N LEU A 477 1.38 2.33 -18.90
CA LEU A 477 0.88 3.59 -19.49
C LEU A 477 0.29 4.55 -18.45
N ILE A 478 -0.39 4.03 -17.41
CA ILE A 478 -0.85 4.84 -16.27
C ILE A 478 0.34 5.53 -15.60
N ASP A 479 1.42 4.81 -15.35
CA ASP A 479 2.59 5.37 -14.66
C ASP A 479 3.40 6.33 -15.52
N LEU A 480 3.45 6.15 -16.85
CA LEU A 480 3.95 7.17 -17.78
C LEU A 480 3.05 8.43 -17.79
N GLU A 481 1.74 8.29 -17.73
CA GLU A 481 0.81 9.44 -17.75
C GLU A 481 0.69 10.14 -16.38
N SER A 482 0.96 9.45 -15.28
CA SER A 482 0.81 9.96 -13.91
C SER A 482 2.05 10.71 -13.37
N GLN A 483 3.11 10.85 -14.18
CA GLN A 483 4.29 11.66 -13.87
C GLN A 483 4.54 12.70 -14.98
N LEU A 484 4.79 13.95 -14.62
CA LEU A 484 4.96 15.04 -15.59
C LEU A 484 6.13 14.86 -16.59
N PRO A 485 7.33 14.37 -16.19
CA PRO A 485 8.47 14.23 -17.11
C PRO A 485 8.23 13.25 -18.27
N THR A 486 7.43 12.22 -18.03
CA THR A 486 7.10 11.14 -18.98
C THR A 486 5.84 11.46 -19.80
N ARG A 487 4.81 12.01 -19.14
CA ARG A 487 3.50 12.38 -19.70
C ARG A 487 3.61 13.29 -20.92
N ARG A 488 4.37 14.37 -20.80
CA ARG A 488 4.36 15.52 -21.73
C ARG A 488 4.50 15.17 -23.21
N PHE A 489 5.30 14.15 -23.54
CA PHE A 489 5.48 13.71 -24.93
C PHE A 489 4.81 12.35 -25.23
N THR A 490 4.50 11.55 -24.20
CA THR A 490 3.77 10.27 -24.31
C THR A 490 2.29 10.48 -24.60
N ARG A 491 1.63 11.39 -23.88
CA ARG A 491 0.21 11.70 -24.02
C ARG A 491 -0.23 11.97 -25.48
N PRO A 492 0.47 12.82 -26.27
CA PRO A 492 0.22 12.95 -27.71
C PRO A 492 0.23 11.64 -28.52
N LEU A 493 1.08 10.66 -28.18
CA LEU A 493 1.16 9.38 -28.90
C LEU A 493 -0.09 8.51 -28.65
N LEU A 494 -0.64 8.55 -27.43
CA LEU A 494 -1.85 7.81 -27.06
C LEU A 494 -3.08 8.35 -27.81
N HIS A 495 -3.21 9.69 -27.88
CA HIS A 495 -4.24 10.38 -28.67
C HIS A 495 -4.14 10.07 -30.18
N ASP A 496 -2.96 10.24 -30.78
CA ASP A 496 -2.71 9.98 -32.22
C ASP A 496 -3.03 8.54 -32.65
N ARG A 497 -2.92 7.59 -31.70
CA ARG A 497 -3.20 6.15 -31.90
C ARG A 497 -4.59 5.72 -31.44
N MET A 498 -5.42 6.64 -30.93
CA MET A 498 -6.76 6.38 -30.36
C MET A 498 -6.73 5.28 -29.29
N PHE A 499 -5.75 5.33 -28.39
CA PHE A 499 -5.42 4.20 -27.53
C PHE A 499 -6.60 3.69 -26.69
N LEU A 500 -7.27 4.59 -25.95
CA LEU A 500 -8.38 4.25 -25.07
C LEU A 500 -9.59 3.68 -25.83
N ASP A 501 -9.96 4.31 -26.94
CA ASP A 501 -11.08 3.91 -27.78
C ASP A 501 -10.84 2.52 -28.40
N ARG A 502 -9.63 2.28 -28.93
CA ARG A 502 -9.24 0.97 -29.46
C ARG A 502 -9.18 -0.09 -28.37
N ALA A 503 -8.59 0.20 -27.21
CA ALA A 503 -8.46 -0.76 -26.10
C ALA A 503 -9.82 -1.30 -25.61
N LYS A 504 -10.90 -0.49 -25.69
CA LYS A 504 -12.28 -0.90 -25.36
C LYS A 504 -13.04 -1.54 -26.54
N ALA A 505 -12.58 -1.35 -27.79
CA ALA A 505 -13.32 -1.75 -28.99
C ALA A 505 -13.19 -3.23 -29.39
N TYR A 506 -12.08 -3.91 -29.07
CA TYR A 506 -11.83 -5.30 -29.49
C TYR A 506 -12.91 -6.26 -28.99
N ASP A 507 -13.39 -7.15 -29.87
CA ASP A 507 -14.45 -8.13 -29.55
C ASP A 507 -14.05 -9.02 -28.36
N ILE A 508 -12.77 -9.41 -28.24
CA ILE A 508 -12.28 -10.22 -27.11
C ILE A 508 -12.47 -9.53 -25.76
N VAL A 509 -12.37 -8.19 -25.71
CA VAL A 509 -12.62 -7.38 -24.51
C VAL A 509 -14.12 -7.30 -24.24
N ARG A 510 -14.90 -6.96 -25.27
CA ARG A 510 -16.35 -6.78 -25.17
C ARG A 510 -17.10 -8.08 -24.83
N SER A 511 -16.59 -9.23 -25.24
CA SER A 511 -17.17 -10.55 -24.95
C SER A 511 -16.79 -11.12 -23.58
N ASN A 512 -15.76 -10.58 -22.92
CA ASN A 512 -15.22 -11.14 -21.66
C ASN A 512 -15.04 -10.07 -20.54
N PRO A 513 -16.02 -9.19 -20.28
CA PRO A 513 -15.86 -8.07 -19.35
C PRO A 513 -15.55 -8.50 -17.91
N ASP A 514 -16.11 -9.64 -17.45
CA ASP A 514 -15.86 -10.15 -16.09
C ASP A 514 -14.43 -10.69 -15.94
N SER A 515 -13.93 -11.42 -16.93
CA SER A 515 -12.54 -11.94 -16.96
C SER A 515 -11.50 -10.84 -17.11
N LEU A 516 -11.86 -9.72 -17.75
CA LEU A 516 -11.01 -8.56 -17.99
C LEU A 516 -11.38 -7.37 -17.09
N LYS A 517 -12.05 -7.62 -15.96
CA LYS A 517 -12.51 -6.58 -15.04
C LYS A 517 -11.36 -5.69 -14.54
N LEU A 518 -10.21 -6.28 -14.19
CA LEU A 518 -9.02 -5.53 -13.76
C LEU A 518 -8.44 -4.69 -14.90
N PHE A 519 -8.29 -5.25 -16.10
CA PHE A 519 -7.90 -4.51 -17.30
C PHE A 519 -8.81 -3.31 -17.55
N LEU A 520 -10.13 -3.47 -17.53
CA LEU A 520 -11.09 -2.37 -17.71
C LEU A 520 -10.99 -1.31 -16.60
N GLN A 521 -10.84 -1.73 -15.34
CA GLN A 521 -10.59 -0.81 -14.21
C GLN A 521 -9.28 -0.02 -14.38
N LEU A 522 -8.23 -0.63 -14.96
CA LEU A 522 -6.98 0.07 -15.29
C LEU A 522 -7.17 1.02 -16.48
N VAL A 523 -7.89 0.64 -17.53
CA VAL A 523 -8.17 1.54 -18.68
C VAL A 523 -8.96 2.77 -18.22
N ASP A 524 -9.89 2.65 -17.27
CA ASP A 524 -10.60 3.80 -16.69
C ASP A 524 -9.70 4.69 -15.81
N ILE A 525 -8.62 4.14 -15.22
CA ILE A 525 -7.57 4.93 -14.55
C ILE A 525 -6.68 5.64 -15.59
N LEU A 526 -6.38 5.01 -16.72
CA LEU A 526 -5.63 5.65 -17.82
C LEU A 526 -6.43 6.81 -18.43
N ASP A 527 -7.73 6.63 -18.69
CA ASP A 527 -8.63 7.70 -19.15
C ASP A 527 -8.69 8.89 -18.19
N PHE A 528 -8.74 8.59 -16.88
CA PHE A 528 -8.65 9.62 -15.83
C PHE A 528 -7.34 10.42 -15.90
N TYR A 529 -6.18 9.78 -16.12
CA TYR A 529 -4.91 10.50 -16.22
C TYR A 529 -4.73 11.19 -17.57
N GLU A 530 -5.07 10.57 -18.70
CA GLU A 530 -4.99 11.19 -20.03
C GLU A 530 -5.78 12.51 -20.10
N ASN A 531 -6.84 12.63 -19.28
CA ASN A 531 -7.70 13.81 -19.19
C ASN A 531 -7.57 14.57 -17.86
N PHE A 532 -6.47 14.37 -17.13
CA PHE A 532 -6.17 15.07 -15.88
C PHE A 532 -6.08 16.58 -16.08
N GLU A 533 -6.58 17.34 -15.10
CA GLU A 533 -6.68 18.81 -15.07
C GLU A 533 -5.31 19.46 -14.74
N VAL A 534 -4.30 19.22 -15.60
CA VAL A 534 -2.94 19.78 -15.48
C VAL A 534 -2.44 20.30 -16.82
N ASN A 535 -1.61 21.35 -16.77
CA ASN A 535 -0.86 21.83 -17.91
C ASN A 535 0.43 21.01 -18.08
N ASP A 536 0.51 20.20 -19.14
CA ASP A 536 1.65 19.33 -19.50
C ASP A 536 3.00 20.09 -19.67
N TYR A 537 3.00 21.43 -19.66
CA TYR A 537 4.17 22.29 -19.84
C TYR A 537 4.57 23.12 -18.62
N THR A 538 3.60 23.55 -17.80
CA THR A 538 3.84 24.41 -16.62
C THR A 538 3.67 23.70 -15.28
N ALA A 539 3.15 22.45 -15.27
CA ALA A 539 2.73 21.72 -14.05
C ALA A 539 1.56 22.35 -13.28
N GLU A 540 1.00 23.47 -13.76
CA GLU A 540 -0.10 24.16 -13.10
C GLU A 540 -1.40 23.36 -13.23
N HIS A 541 -2.18 23.34 -12.14
CA HIS A 541 -3.53 22.80 -12.16
C HIS A 541 -4.43 23.67 -13.05
N LEU A 542 -5.22 23.04 -13.92
CA LEU A 542 -6.20 23.74 -14.75
C LEU A 542 -7.47 23.98 -13.93
N ASP A 543 -7.79 25.25 -13.66
CA ASP A 543 -9.06 25.59 -13.06
C ASP A 543 -10.25 25.28 -14.00
N LYS A 544 -11.46 25.37 -13.46
CA LYS A 544 -12.70 25.11 -14.20
C LYS A 544 -12.83 25.95 -15.48
N THR A 545 -12.37 27.20 -15.48
CA THR A 545 -12.45 28.09 -16.65
C THR A 545 -11.48 27.66 -17.74
N HIS A 546 -10.26 27.22 -17.38
CA HIS A 546 -9.30 26.66 -18.34
C HIS A 546 -9.77 25.31 -18.91
N VAL A 547 -10.40 24.47 -18.10
CA VAL A 547 -11.03 23.21 -18.56
C VAL A 547 -12.18 23.49 -19.54
N GLU A 548 -13.07 24.44 -19.23
CA GLU A 548 -14.16 24.85 -20.12
C GLU A 548 -13.65 25.47 -21.44
N GLN A 549 -12.61 26.31 -21.38
CA GLN A 549 -11.96 26.87 -22.59
C GLN A 549 -11.38 25.78 -23.50
N ARG A 550 -10.73 24.77 -22.91
CA ARG A 550 -10.16 23.64 -23.66
C ARG A 550 -11.26 22.83 -24.36
N LEU A 551 -12.36 22.55 -23.67
CA LEU A 551 -13.51 21.86 -24.25
C LEU A 551 -14.14 22.67 -25.40
N TYR A 552 -14.31 23.98 -25.24
CA TYR A 552 -14.86 24.84 -26.29
C TYR A 552 -13.93 24.96 -27.50
N PHE A 553 -12.61 24.95 -27.30
CA PHE A 553 -11.65 24.88 -28.41
C PHE A 553 -11.82 23.58 -29.23
N THR A 554 -12.00 22.44 -28.58
CA THR A 554 -12.33 21.18 -29.26
C THR A 554 -13.68 21.25 -29.99
N HIS A 555 -14.72 21.80 -29.34
CA HIS A 555 -16.04 21.98 -29.98
C HIS A 555 -15.96 22.88 -31.22
N ASP A 556 -15.21 23.98 -31.17
CA ASP A 556 -15.07 24.90 -32.30
C ASP A 556 -14.24 24.28 -33.44
N HIS A 557 -13.22 23.47 -33.13
CA HIS A 557 -12.53 22.67 -34.15
C HIS A 557 -13.49 21.69 -34.84
N PHE A 558 -14.27 20.92 -34.06
CA PHE A 558 -15.28 20.01 -34.61
C PHE A 558 -16.31 20.75 -35.49
N ARG A 559 -16.79 21.93 -35.05
CA ARG A 559 -17.69 22.75 -35.87
C ARG A 559 -17.07 23.21 -37.19
N GLN A 560 -15.81 23.65 -37.17
CA GLN A 560 -15.07 24.02 -38.38
C GLN A 560 -14.98 22.84 -39.34
N VAL A 561 -14.54 21.68 -38.83
CA VAL A 561 -14.50 20.42 -39.60
C VAL A 561 -15.87 20.09 -40.20
N CYS A 562 -16.97 20.21 -39.45
CA CYS A 562 -18.33 19.99 -39.97
C CYS A 562 -18.76 21.03 -41.02
N PHE A 563 -18.29 22.27 -40.94
CA PHE A 563 -18.71 23.36 -41.83
C PHE A 563 -17.97 23.37 -43.17
N ASP A 564 -16.70 22.94 -43.16
CA ASP A 564 -15.81 22.84 -44.33
C ASP A 564 -16.17 21.66 -45.25
N VAL A 565 -17.09 20.79 -44.84
CA VAL A 565 -17.61 19.67 -45.64
C VAL A 565 -18.45 20.19 -46.82
N PRO A 566 -18.35 19.57 -48.03
CA PRO A 566 -19.19 19.90 -49.19
C PRO A 566 -20.69 20.01 -48.91
N GLU A 567 -21.37 20.89 -49.67
CA GLU A 567 -22.78 21.26 -49.42
C GLU A 567 -23.77 20.11 -49.58
N ASP A 568 -23.42 19.06 -50.32
CA ASP A 568 -24.22 17.85 -50.49
C ASP A 568 -24.27 16.96 -49.23
N LYS A 569 -23.32 17.13 -48.29
CA LYS A 569 -23.27 16.41 -47.00
C LYS A 569 -23.97 17.18 -45.87
N GLU A 570 -25.16 17.72 -46.15
CA GLU A 570 -25.99 18.52 -45.23
C GLU A 570 -26.17 17.92 -43.81
N PRO A 571 -26.32 16.58 -43.60
CA PRO A 571 -26.39 16.01 -42.26
C PRO A 571 -25.15 16.26 -41.40
N VAL A 572 -23.97 16.41 -42.01
CA VAL A 572 -22.72 16.73 -41.29
C VAL A 572 -22.63 18.23 -41.03
N ARG A 573 -22.96 19.09 -42.02
CA ARG A 573 -22.99 20.55 -41.84
C ARG A 573 -23.94 20.98 -40.72
N GLY A 574 -25.09 20.31 -40.60
CA GLY A 574 -26.06 20.52 -39.52
C GLY A 574 -25.49 20.32 -38.10
N LEU A 575 -24.40 19.55 -37.93
CA LEU A 575 -23.72 19.37 -36.65
C LEU A 575 -22.85 20.60 -36.28
N GLY A 576 -22.24 21.24 -37.27
CA GLY A 576 -21.47 22.47 -37.09
C GLY A 576 -22.32 23.64 -36.57
N LEU A 577 -23.64 23.59 -36.80
CA LEU A 577 -24.62 24.56 -36.31
C LEU A 577 -25.14 24.26 -34.88
N LEU A 578 -24.69 23.18 -34.24
CA LEU A 578 -25.11 22.83 -32.88
C LEU A 578 -24.43 23.70 -31.81
N ALA A 579 -25.25 24.30 -30.93
CA ALA A 579 -24.78 24.99 -29.73
C ALA A 579 -24.00 24.04 -28.80
N ALA A 580 -22.98 24.53 -28.08
CA ALA A 580 -22.04 23.70 -27.31
C ALA A 580 -22.71 22.75 -26.30
N ARG A 581 -23.77 23.22 -25.63
CA ARG A 581 -24.62 22.42 -24.73
C ARG A 581 -25.27 21.17 -25.37
N ASN A 582 -25.28 21.07 -26.70
CA ASN A 582 -25.79 19.92 -27.45
C ASN A 582 -24.68 18.90 -27.78
N LEU A 583 -23.41 19.26 -27.59
CA LEU A 583 -22.23 18.40 -27.74
C LEU A 583 -21.62 18.02 -26.38
N ASP A 584 -22.37 18.21 -25.30
CA ASP A 584 -21.89 18.15 -23.91
C ASP A 584 -22.01 16.75 -23.28
N THR A 585 -22.93 15.89 -23.74
CA THR A 585 -23.08 14.53 -23.17
C THR A 585 -23.12 13.45 -24.24
N GLU A 586 -22.60 12.25 -23.92
CA GLU A 586 -22.58 11.05 -24.78
C GLU A 586 -23.93 10.82 -25.48
N GLY A 587 -25.03 10.86 -24.73
CA GLY A 587 -26.37 10.63 -25.28
C GLY A 587 -26.80 11.67 -26.31
N LYS A 588 -26.43 12.95 -26.13
CA LYS A 588 -26.71 14.02 -27.11
C LYS A 588 -25.84 13.88 -28.35
N ILE A 589 -24.54 13.61 -28.17
CA ILE A 589 -23.57 13.40 -29.26
C ILE A 589 -23.99 12.19 -30.10
N THR A 590 -24.22 11.03 -29.45
CA THR A 590 -24.67 9.79 -30.12
C THR A 590 -25.98 10.01 -30.89
N ALA A 591 -26.94 10.73 -30.31
CA ALA A 591 -28.19 11.08 -30.99
C ALA A 591 -27.96 12.00 -32.21
N ALA A 592 -27.02 12.94 -32.14
CA ALA A 592 -26.66 13.80 -33.27
C ALA A 592 -25.95 13.01 -34.39
N LEU A 593 -24.97 12.16 -34.04
CA LEU A 593 -24.24 11.31 -34.99
C LEU A 593 -25.12 10.21 -35.62
N SER A 594 -26.26 9.86 -35.03
CA SER A 594 -27.15 8.79 -35.50
C SER A 594 -27.64 8.91 -36.95
N ARG A 595 -27.65 10.14 -37.51
CA ARG A 595 -28.16 10.43 -38.87
C ARG A 595 -27.08 10.46 -39.95
N ILE A 596 -25.81 10.39 -39.58
CA ILE A 596 -24.68 10.43 -40.52
C ILE A 596 -24.49 9.05 -41.16
N SER A 597 -24.16 9.00 -42.46
CA SER A 597 -23.74 7.75 -43.12
C SER A 597 -22.43 7.23 -42.53
N ASP A 598 -22.11 5.94 -42.70
CA ASP A 598 -20.90 5.39 -42.10
C ASP A 598 -19.62 5.95 -42.75
N ASP A 599 -19.60 6.17 -44.08
CA ASP A 599 -18.45 6.77 -44.76
C ASP A 599 -18.24 8.24 -44.36
N ASP A 600 -19.32 9.03 -44.25
CA ASP A 600 -19.25 10.43 -43.78
C ASP A 600 -18.82 10.52 -42.32
N LEU A 601 -19.23 9.55 -41.48
CA LEU A 601 -18.81 9.47 -40.08
C LEU A 601 -17.32 9.13 -39.96
N VAL A 602 -16.79 8.28 -40.83
CA VAL A 602 -15.34 7.97 -40.89
C VAL A 602 -14.54 9.19 -41.34
N ASP A 603 -15.00 9.91 -42.37
CA ASP A 603 -14.40 11.17 -42.83
C ASP A 603 -14.38 12.21 -41.69
N LEU A 604 -15.52 12.38 -41.00
CA LEU A 604 -15.69 13.31 -39.87
C LEU A 604 -14.80 12.94 -38.68
N CYS A 605 -14.78 11.66 -38.29
CA CYS A 605 -13.95 11.16 -37.19
C CYS A 605 -12.46 11.36 -37.47
N ALA A 606 -11.99 10.98 -38.66
CA ALA A 606 -10.60 11.19 -39.08
C ALA A 606 -10.20 12.67 -38.99
N ALA A 607 -11.05 13.58 -39.50
CA ALA A 607 -10.76 15.01 -39.48
C ALA A 607 -10.81 15.63 -38.07
N ALA A 608 -11.84 15.33 -37.27
CA ALA A 608 -12.02 15.91 -35.94
C ALA A 608 -11.01 15.37 -34.90
N CYS A 609 -10.81 14.05 -34.87
CA CYS A 609 -9.82 13.42 -34.00
C CYS A 609 -8.38 13.58 -34.55
N ARG A 610 -8.22 14.16 -35.75
CA ARG A 610 -6.94 14.44 -36.45
C ARG A 610 -6.12 13.19 -36.80
N VAL A 611 -6.80 12.04 -36.96
CA VAL A 611 -6.22 10.72 -37.27
C VAL A 611 -6.25 10.47 -38.77
N ASP A 612 -5.21 9.85 -39.32
CA ASP A 612 -5.16 9.47 -40.73
C ASP A 612 -6.33 8.54 -41.10
N ARG A 613 -7.12 8.91 -42.13
CA ARG A 613 -8.28 8.11 -42.57
C ARG A 613 -7.91 6.67 -42.94
N SER A 614 -6.72 6.44 -43.48
CA SER A 614 -6.22 5.09 -43.78
C SER A 614 -6.02 4.27 -42.50
N LYS A 615 -5.36 4.84 -41.48
CA LYS A 615 -5.17 4.19 -40.17
C LYS A 615 -6.50 3.88 -39.49
N LEU A 616 -7.47 4.79 -39.53
CA LEU A 616 -8.81 4.54 -38.97
C LEU A 616 -9.52 3.36 -39.67
N LEU A 617 -9.28 3.17 -40.97
CA LEU A 617 -9.75 1.99 -41.70
C LEU A 617 -8.93 0.73 -41.38
N GLU A 618 -7.62 0.83 -41.21
CA GLU A 618 -6.76 -0.28 -40.76
C GLU A 618 -7.21 -0.78 -39.37
N TYR A 619 -7.44 0.13 -38.42
CA TYR A 619 -7.99 -0.18 -37.09
C TYR A 619 -9.35 -0.88 -37.19
N SER A 620 -10.20 -0.46 -38.14
CA SER A 620 -11.47 -1.14 -38.42
C SER A 620 -11.29 -2.57 -38.94
N HIS A 621 -10.23 -2.85 -39.68
CA HIS A 621 -9.93 -4.17 -40.21
C HIS A 621 -9.35 -5.09 -39.13
N ALA A 622 -8.48 -4.55 -38.26
CA ALA A 622 -7.96 -5.24 -37.08
C ALA A 622 -9.04 -5.69 -36.09
N LEU A 623 -10.19 -5.00 -36.07
CA LEU A 623 -11.36 -5.35 -35.26
C LEU A 623 -12.26 -6.44 -35.89
N ASP A 624 -12.03 -6.85 -37.14
CA ASP A 624 -12.76 -7.94 -37.80
C ASP A 624 -11.93 -8.64 -38.90
N PRO A 625 -10.94 -9.49 -38.54
CA PRO A 625 -10.10 -10.19 -39.52
C PRO A 625 -10.88 -11.17 -40.41
N GLN A 626 -12.11 -11.58 -40.06
CA GLN A 626 -12.88 -12.55 -40.85
C GLN A 626 -13.45 -11.98 -42.16
N ASP A 627 -13.38 -10.66 -42.37
CA ASP A 627 -13.81 -10.01 -43.62
C ASP A 627 -12.73 -10.11 -44.74
N SER A 628 -11.58 -10.77 -44.48
CA SER A 628 -10.44 -10.91 -45.40
C SER A 628 -10.45 -12.17 -46.29
N ASN A 629 -11.57 -12.48 -46.96
CA ASN A 629 -11.51 -13.40 -48.11
C ASN A 629 -10.80 -12.68 -49.27
N GLU A 630 -9.54 -13.06 -49.55
CA GLU A 630 -8.63 -12.30 -50.42
C GLU A 630 -8.98 -12.35 -51.93
N ASP A 631 -9.81 -13.29 -52.37
CA ASP A 631 -10.06 -13.61 -53.80
C ASP A 631 -10.95 -12.60 -54.58
N ALA A 632 -11.31 -11.45 -54.01
CA ALA A 632 -12.19 -10.46 -54.66
C ALA A 632 -11.42 -9.29 -55.32
N PRO A 633 -11.58 -9.05 -56.65
CA PRO A 633 -10.83 -8.00 -57.36
C PRO A 633 -11.02 -6.58 -56.80
N SER A 634 -9.95 -5.79 -56.87
CA SER A 634 -9.93 -4.39 -56.43
C SER A 634 -10.85 -3.51 -57.29
N GLY A 635 -12.04 -3.19 -56.76
CA GLY A 635 -12.97 -2.26 -57.40
C GLY A 635 -14.26 -2.02 -56.60
N THR A 636 -14.81 -3.06 -55.97
CA THR A 636 -16.04 -2.95 -55.16
C THR A 636 -16.07 -3.93 -53.98
N LYS A 637 -15.19 -3.74 -52.99
CA LYS A 637 -15.28 -4.47 -51.71
C LYS A 637 -16.41 -3.87 -50.85
N LYS A 638 -17.62 -4.43 -50.95
CA LYS A 638 -18.69 -4.15 -49.97
C LYS A 638 -18.32 -4.83 -48.65
N ARG A 639 -17.99 -4.02 -47.64
CA ARG A 639 -17.62 -4.47 -46.28
C ARG A 639 -18.81 -5.17 -45.62
N SER A 640 -18.55 -6.15 -44.75
CA SER A 640 -19.60 -6.85 -44.03
C SER A 640 -20.39 -5.89 -43.13
N ARG A 641 -21.69 -6.19 -42.95
CA ARG A 641 -22.57 -5.46 -42.03
C ARG A 641 -22.05 -5.51 -40.57
N GLY A 642 -21.27 -6.53 -40.22
CA GLY A 642 -20.58 -6.64 -38.92
C GLY A 642 -19.43 -5.63 -38.78
N SER A 643 -18.47 -5.66 -39.70
CA SER A 643 -17.32 -4.74 -39.75
C SER A 643 -17.76 -3.27 -39.73
N MET A 644 -18.74 -2.89 -40.57
CA MET A 644 -19.29 -1.52 -40.59
C MET A 644 -19.92 -1.10 -39.26
N SER A 645 -20.62 -2.02 -38.58
CA SER A 645 -21.23 -1.76 -37.27
C SER A 645 -20.18 -1.52 -36.17
N ARG A 646 -19.02 -2.21 -36.22
CA ARG A 646 -17.91 -1.98 -35.28
C ARG A 646 -17.21 -0.66 -35.55
N LEU A 647 -16.91 -0.34 -36.82
CA LEU A 647 -16.31 0.94 -37.19
C LEU A 647 -17.19 2.12 -36.78
N ARG A 648 -18.50 2.04 -37.04
CA ARG A 648 -19.45 3.06 -36.61
C ARG A 648 -19.37 3.28 -35.09
N LYS A 649 -19.31 2.21 -34.30
CA LYS A 649 -19.18 2.30 -32.84
C LYS A 649 -17.85 2.94 -32.43
N LEU A 650 -16.71 2.51 -32.99
CA LEU A 650 -15.40 3.13 -32.73
C LEU A 650 -15.39 4.64 -33.05
N CYS A 651 -15.93 5.05 -34.20
CA CYS A 651 -16.00 6.47 -34.57
C CYS A 651 -16.94 7.28 -33.67
N VAL A 652 -18.08 6.72 -33.25
CA VAL A 652 -18.98 7.38 -32.27
C VAL A 652 -18.28 7.50 -30.92
N ASP A 653 -17.61 6.45 -30.46
CA ASP A 653 -16.96 6.43 -29.13
C ASP A 653 -15.80 7.43 -29.08
N ALA A 654 -14.95 7.48 -30.11
CA ALA A 654 -13.89 8.47 -30.21
C ALA A 654 -14.40 9.92 -30.28
N LEU A 655 -15.46 10.19 -31.05
CA LEU A 655 -16.07 11.52 -31.09
C LEU A 655 -16.76 11.88 -29.76
N VAL A 656 -17.30 10.91 -29.02
CA VAL A 656 -17.80 11.12 -27.66
C VAL A 656 -16.64 11.40 -26.70
N HIS A 657 -15.54 10.65 -26.81
CA HIS A 657 -14.35 10.73 -25.96
C HIS A 657 -13.65 12.10 -26.04
N ASP A 658 -13.61 12.71 -27.23
CA ASP A 658 -13.06 14.06 -27.48
C ASP A 658 -14.06 15.20 -27.19
N LEU A 659 -15.35 15.04 -27.52
CA LEU A 659 -16.34 16.13 -27.43
C LEU A 659 -17.10 16.22 -26.10
N ALA A 660 -17.28 15.11 -25.37
CA ALA A 660 -18.13 15.13 -24.18
C ALA A 660 -17.55 15.98 -23.04
N GLY A 661 -18.42 16.76 -22.40
CA GLY A 661 -18.09 17.49 -21.19
C GLY A 661 -17.77 16.52 -20.06
N ARG A 662 -16.55 16.61 -19.52
CA ARG A 662 -16.12 15.80 -18.38
C ARG A 662 -16.46 16.54 -17.08
N ARG A 663 -16.93 15.79 -16.08
CA ARG A 663 -17.07 16.30 -14.71
C ARG A 663 -15.69 16.61 -14.15
N SER A 664 -15.58 17.68 -13.38
CA SER A 664 -14.30 18.01 -12.77
C SER A 664 -13.89 16.97 -11.72
N GLN A 665 -12.59 16.88 -11.43
CA GLN A 665 -12.06 15.98 -10.40
C GLN A 665 -12.77 16.19 -9.05
N LEU A 666 -12.99 17.46 -8.68
CA LEU A 666 -13.72 17.84 -7.47
C LEU A 666 -15.18 17.35 -7.49
N GLU A 667 -15.88 17.48 -8.61
CA GLU A 667 -17.27 17.01 -8.73
C GLU A 667 -17.35 15.48 -8.62
N TYR A 668 -16.42 14.75 -9.24
CA TYR A 668 -16.32 13.30 -9.11
C TYR A 668 -16.14 12.88 -7.63
N ILE A 669 -15.23 13.52 -6.90
CA ILE A 669 -14.91 13.18 -5.49
C ILE A 669 -16.07 13.55 -4.55
N ASN A 670 -16.78 14.65 -4.82
CA ASN A 670 -17.98 15.04 -4.06
C ASN A 670 -19.16 14.09 -4.30
N ARG A 671 -19.21 13.40 -5.45
CA ARG A 671 -20.18 12.34 -5.75
C ARG A 671 -19.77 10.95 -5.25
N LEU A 672 -18.57 10.75 -4.69
CA LEU A 672 -18.17 9.46 -4.11
C LEU A 672 -18.73 9.27 -2.69
N PRO A 673 -19.32 8.11 -2.37
CA PRO A 673 -19.56 7.69 -0.99
C PRO A 673 -18.26 7.60 -0.19
N LEU A 674 -18.33 7.96 1.10
CA LEU A 674 -17.22 7.78 2.06
C LEU A 674 -17.20 6.38 2.67
N PHE A 675 -18.35 5.75 2.77
CA PHE A 675 -18.48 4.38 3.25
C PHE A 675 -18.37 3.40 2.07
N PRO A 676 -17.68 2.26 2.24
CA PRO A 676 -17.68 1.21 1.23
C PRO A 676 -19.03 0.47 1.20
N ASP A 677 -19.41 0.03 0.00
CA ASP A 677 -20.59 -0.80 -0.25
C ASP A 677 -20.20 -2.28 -0.43
N GLU A 678 -21.19 -3.14 -0.67
CA GLU A 678 -20.99 -4.56 -0.94
C GLU A 678 -20.14 -4.86 -2.18
N LYS A 679 -20.02 -3.92 -3.12
CA LYS A 679 -19.26 -4.12 -4.37
C LYS A 679 -17.78 -3.86 -4.13
N VAL A 680 -17.43 -2.81 -3.39
CA VAL A 680 -16.03 -2.44 -3.11
C VAL A 680 -15.41 -3.36 -2.06
N LEU A 681 -16.14 -3.72 -0.99
CA LEU A 681 -15.62 -4.57 0.11
C LEU A 681 -14.99 -5.88 -0.38
N TRP A 682 -15.66 -6.55 -1.32
CA TRP A 682 -15.27 -7.88 -1.82
C TRP A 682 -14.75 -7.85 -3.27
N ASP A 683 -14.27 -6.70 -3.74
CA ASP A 683 -13.53 -6.60 -5.01
C ASP A 683 -12.04 -6.93 -4.79
N PRO A 684 -11.53 -8.10 -5.24
CA PRO A 684 -10.13 -8.48 -5.03
C PRO A 684 -9.13 -7.55 -5.75
N ASN A 685 -9.58 -6.80 -6.76
CA ASN A 685 -8.75 -5.88 -7.56
C ASN A 685 -8.48 -4.54 -6.86
N LEU A 686 -9.36 -4.15 -5.92
CA LEU A 686 -9.33 -2.89 -5.18
C LEU A 686 -8.98 -3.11 -3.70
N VAL A 687 -9.41 -4.24 -3.13
CA VAL A 687 -9.22 -4.59 -1.73
C VAL A 687 -8.60 -6.00 -1.67
N PRO A 688 -7.29 -6.15 -1.93
CA PRO A 688 -6.63 -7.46 -1.95
C PRO A 688 -6.64 -8.15 -0.57
N SER A 689 -6.23 -9.41 -0.53
CA SER A 689 -5.96 -10.11 0.74
C SER A 689 -4.61 -9.68 1.34
N GLU A 690 -4.45 -9.87 2.66
CA GLU A 690 -3.16 -9.72 3.39
C GLU A 690 -1.96 -10.37 2.68
N HIS A 691 -2.17 -11.48 1.99
CA HIS A 691 -1.14 -12.30 1.35
C HIS A 691 -1.01 -12.06 -0.17
N TYR A 692 -1.23 -10.82 -0.63
CA TYR A 692 -1.01 -10.43 -2.02
C TYR A 692 0.45 -10.68 -2.44
N SER A 693 0.65 -11.41 -3.54
CA SER A 693 1.97 -11.91 -3.95
C SER A 693 2.80 -10.92 -4.77
N GLY A 694 2.22 -9.82 -5.24
CA GLY A 694 2.85 -8.90 -6.20
C GLY A 694 2.86 -9.41 -7.65
N GLU A 695 2.29 -10.59 -7.93
CA GLU A 695 2.39 -11.25 -9.24
C GLU A 695 1.57 -10.56 -10.35
N TYR A 696 0.39 -10.04 -10.01
CA TYR A 696 -0.57 -9.40 -10.93
C TYR A 696 -0.81 -7.94 -10.53
N SER A 697 -1.26 -7.09 -11.45
CA SER A 697 -1.52 -5.66 -11.19
C SER A 697 -2.67 -5.44 -10.19
N LEU A 698 -2.78 -4.23 -9.65
CA LEU A 698 -3.96 -3.80 -8.87
C LEU A 698 -4.48 -2.47 -9.41
N ALA A 699 -5.79 -2.24 -9.34
CA ALA A 699 -6.42 -0.99 -9.79
C ALA A 699 -6.29 0.11 -8.70
N LEU A 700 -5.05 0.34 -8.25
CA LEU A 700 -4.70 1.22 -7.15
C LEU A 700 -3.77 2.35 -7.61
N PRO A 701 -3.93 3.59 -7.11
CA PRO A 701 -2.93 4.62 -7.32
C PRO A 701 -1.60 4.26 -6.66
N LYS A 702 -0.47 4.46 -7.34
CA LYS A 702 0.86 4.34 -6.74
C LYS A 702 1.23 5.65 -6.02
N LEU A 703 1.78 5.54 -4.81
CA LEU A 703 2.51 6.63 -4.16
C LEU A 703 3.99 6.45 -4.49
N ASN A 704 4.59 7.48 -5.07
CA ASN A 704 6.00 7.55 -5.41
C ASN A 704 6.51 8.96 -5.10
N LEU A 705 7.68 9.35 -5.63
CA LEU A 705 8.28 10.66 -5.39
C LEU A 705 7.50 11.82 -6.03
N GLN A 706 6.86 11.62 -7.18
CA GLN A 706 6.24 12.71 -7.97
C GLN A 706 4.72 12.61 -8.11
N PHE A 707 4.05 13.77 -8.10
CA PHE A 707 2.59 13.92 -8.26
C PHE A 707 2.28 15.08 -9.21
N LEU A 708 1.32 14.92 -10.12
CA LEU A 708 1.03 15.91 -11.16
C LEU A 708 0.64 17.28 -10.60
N THR A 709 -0.11 17.28 -9.49
CA THR A 709 -0.62 18.46 -8.78
C THR A 709 -0.89 18.12 -7.31
N ILE A 710 -1.17 19.11 -6.46
CA ILE A 710 -1.64 18.87 -5.08
C ILE A 710 -2.97 18.09 -5.09
N SER A 711 -3.85 18.37 -6.05
CA SER A 711 -5.12 17.64 -6.25
C SER A 711 -4.90 16.16 -6.57
N ASP A 712 -3.87 15.83 -7.37
CA ASP A 712 -3.45 14.45 -7.63
C ASP A 712 -3.01 13.77 -6.33
N TYR A 713 -2.05 14.36 -5.60
CA TYR A 713 -1.57 13.85 -4.33
C TYR A 713 -2.72 13.57 -3.34
N LEU A 714 -3.62 14.54 -3.14
CA LEU A 714 -4.78 14.39 -2.25
C LEU A 714 -5.74 13.30 -2.72
N LEU A 715 -5.95 13.16 -4.03
CA LEU A 715 -6.80 12.12 -4.61
C LEU A 715 -6.21 10.71 -4.47
N ARG A 716 -4.90 10.54 -4.71
CA ARG A 716 -4.22 9.24 -4.51
C ARG A 716 -4.33 8.81 -3.05
N ASN A 717 -4.04 9.72 -2.12
CA ASN A 717 -4.18 9.49 -0.68
C ASN A 717 -5.63 9.21 -0.27
N PHE A 718 -6.62 9.97 -0.78
CA PHE A 718 -8.04 9.72 -0.54
C PHE A 718 -8.46 8.31 -0.99
N LYS A 719 -8.11 7.93 -2.22
CA LYS A 719 -8.43 6.60 -2.79
C LYS A 719 -7.79 5.48 -1.97
N LEU A 720 -6.48 5.58 -1.67
CA LEU A 720 -5.74 4.57 -0.93
C LEU A 720 -6.24 4.44 0.51
N TYR A 721 -6.39 5.54 1.24
CA TYR A 721 -6.89 5.52 2.61
C TYR A 721 -8.34 5.00 2.71
N ARG A 722 -9.18 5.28 1.70
CA ARG A 722 -10.52 4.67 1.61
C ARG A 722 -10.44 3.16 1.41
N LEU A 723 -9.52 2.65 0.59
CA LEU A 723 -9.42 1.22 0.30
C LEU A 723 -8.71 0.43 1.42
N GLU A 724 -7.74 1.04 2.11
CA GLU A 724 -7.12 0.48 3.31
C GLU A 724 -8.11 0.39 4.48
N SER A 725 -8.86 1.45 4.78
CA SER A 725 -9.96 1.37 5.75
C SER A 725 -11.07 0.40 5.32
N THR A 726 -11.32 0.22 4.02
CA THR A 726 -12.25 -0.81 3.51
C THR A 726 -11.73 -2.23 3.77
N TYR A 727 -10.42 -2.46 3.66
CA TYR A 727 -9.79 -3.73 4.02
C TYR A 727 -10.00 -4.06 5.51
N GLU A 728 -9.81 -3.09 6.41
CA GLU A 728 -10.11 -3.28 7.84
C GLU A 728 -11.60 -3.60 8.10
N ILE A 729 -12.50 -2.85 7.46
CA ILE A 729 -13.96 -3.04 7.60
C ILE A 729 -14.38 -4.43 7.12
N ARG A 730 -13.78 -4.94 6.02
CA ARG A 730 -13.98 -6.33 5.61
C ARG A 730 -13.50 -7.31 6.67
N GLY A 731 -12.32 -7.09 7.26
CA GLY A 731 -11.79 -7.92 8.34
C GLY A 731 -12.73 -7.99 9.55
N ASP A 732 -13.31 -6.85 9.96
CA ASP A 732 -14.34 -6.81 11.01
C ASP A 732 -15.58 -7.64 10.62
N PHE A 733 -16.05 -7.57 9.36
CA PHE A 733 -17.19 -8.36 8.88
C PHE A 733 -16.87 -9.86 8.75
N GLU A 734 -15.66 -10.24 8.36
CA GLU A 734 -15.20 -11.62 8.27
C GLU A 734 -15.08 -12.30 9.64
N ASP A 735 -14.83 -11.55 10.72
CA ASP A 735 -14.97 -12.06 12.09
C ASP A 735 -16.43 -12.11 12.56
N VAL A 736 -17.22 -11.07 12.27
CA VAL A 736 -18.58 -10.89 12.82
C VAL A 736 -19.61 -11.82 12.18
N ILE A 737 -19.66 -11.88 10.85
CA ILE A 737 -20.75 -12.55 10.11
C ILE A 737 -20.81 -14.06 10.39
N PRO A 738 -19.68 -14.81 10.45
CA PRO A 738 -19.71 -16.23 10.82
C PRO A 738 -20.26 -16.47 12.24
N ARG A 739 -20.04 -15.55 13.17
CA ARG A 739 -20.50 -15.64 14.58
C ARG A 739 -22.01 -15.42 14.73
N LEU A 740 -22.61 -14.63 13.84
CA LEU A 740 -24.07 -14.41 13.82
C LEU A 740 -24.85 -15.67 13.43
N ASN A 741 -24.24 -16.56 12.64
CA ASN A 741 -24.83 -17.84 12.20
C ASN A 741 -26.26 -17.65 11.67
N MET A 742 -26.42 -16.75 10.68
CA MET A 742 -27.71 -16.41 10.10
C MET A 742 -28.39 -17.65 9.49
N ALA A 743 -29.65 -17.90 9.85
CA ALA A 743 -30.43 -19.00 9.33
C ALA A 743 -31.92 -18.67 9.21
N ARG A 744 -32.63 -19.42 8.36
CA ARG A 744 -34.10 -19.40 8.25
C ARG A 744 -34.67 -20.59 9.02
N GLN A 745 -35.67 -20.36 9.87
CA GLN A 745 -36.33 -21.45 10.66
C GLN A 745 -37.28 -22.30 9.81
N THR A 746 -37.84 -21.72 8.75
CA THR A 746 -38.66 -22.36 7.71
C THR A 746 -38.19 -21.85 6.35
N ALA A 747 -38.46 -22.57 5.26
CA ALA A 747 -37.96 -22.20 3.92
C ALA A 747 -38.34 -20.75 3.53
N ASP A 748 -39.60 -20.39 3.77
CA ASP A 748 -40.15 -19.06 3.47
C ASP A 748 -40.07 -18.08 4.67
N GLY A 749 -39.50 -18.51 5.79
CA GLY A 749 -39.38 -17.70 7.01
C GLY A 749 -38.28 -16.63 6.88
N PRO A 750 -38.43 -15.47 7.55
CA PRO A 750 -37.42 -14.42 7.52
C PRO A 750 -36.10 -14.91 8.14
N PRO A 751 -34.94 -14.40 7.67
CA PRO A 751 -33.64 -14.73 8.25
C PRO A 751 -33.54 -14.23 9.69
N ARG A 752 -32.92 -15.02 10.57
CA ARG A 752 -32.71 -14.70 11.98
C ARG A 752 -31.27 -15.00 12.40
N ILE A 753 -30.76 -14.17 13.32
CA ILE A 753 -29.51 -14.41 14.04
C ILE A 753 -29.73 -15.61 14.97
N MET A 754 -28.92 -16.67 14.82
CA MET A 754 -28.95 -17.84 15.70
C MET A 754 -27.73 -17.91 16.64
N GLY A 755 -26.67 -17.17 16.33
CA GLY A 755 -25.47 -17.02 17.15
C GLY A 755 -25.46 -15.72 17.95
N GLN A 756 -24.27 -15.27 18.35
CA GLN A 756 -24.05 -14.02 19.08
C GLN A 756 -22.74 -13.38 18.64
N SER A 757 -22.72 -12.04 18.58
CA SER A 757 -21.50 -11.26 18.35
C SER A 757 -21.41 -10.12 19.38
N ARG A 758 -20.19 -9.75 19.78
CA ARG A 758 -19.94 -8.57 20.62
C ARG A 758 -20.17 -7.27 19.84
N MET A 759 -19.90 -7.31 18.53
CA MET A 759 -19.85 -6.15 17.64
C MET A 759 -21.08 -6.02 16.73
N ALA A 760 -22.02 -6.98 16.77
CA ALA A 760 -23.23 -6.93 15.94
C ALA A 760 -24.49 -7.44 16.65
N VAL A 761 -25.64 -6.85 16.31
CA VAL A 761 -26.95 -7.05 16.93
C VAL A 761 -28.08 -7.10 15.89
N GLU A 762 -29.24 -7.58 16.30
CA GLU A 762 -30.45 -7.63 15.46
C GLU A 762 -30.99 -6.22 15.22
N LEU A 763 -31.06 -5.81 13.95
CA LEU A 763 -31.73 -4.58 13.56
C LEU A 763 -33.24 -4.83 13.47
N LYS A 764 -34.05 -3.96 14.08
CA LYS A 764 -35.52 -4.05 14.03
C LYS A 764 -36.13 -3.22 12.92
N GLY A 765 -35.46 -2.16 12.49
CA GLY A 765 -35.83 -1.36 11.34
C GLY A 765 -35.02 -0.08 11.25
N ILE A 766 -35.13 0.58 10.10
CA ILE A 766 -34.65 1.93 9.86
C ILE A 766 -35.78 2.76 9.24
N THR A 767 -35.96 3.97 9.75
CA THR A 767 -36.92 4.95 9.23
C THR A 767 -36.14 6.17 8.74
N ILE A 768 -36.30 6.55 7.48
CA ILE A 768 -35.73 7.81 6.97
C ILE A 768 -36.62 8.95 7.47
N VAL A 769 -36.06 9.82 8.30
CA VAL A 769 -36.80 10.88 9.02
C VAL A 769 -36.81 12.19 8.23
N ASN A 770 -35.69 12.53 7.59
CA ASN A 770 -35.56 13.78 6.85
C ASN A 770 -34.56 13.63 5.69
N VAL A 771 -34.93 14.14 4.52
CA VAL A 771 -34.06 14.29 3.35
C VAL A 771 -34.12 15.75 2.94
N ARG A 772 -33.04 16.49 3.13
CA ARG A 772 -32.96 17.88 2.67
C ARG A 772 -32.64 17.93 1.18
N SER A 773 -33.23 18.90 0.49
CA SER A 773 -32.94 19.18 -0.91
C SER A 773 -31.43 19.35 -1.16
N PRO A 774 -30.93 18.99 -2.35
CA PRO A 774 -29.58 19.33 -2.78
C PRO A 774 -29.28 20.83 -2.69
N LYS A 775 -28.01 21.21 -2.57
CA LYS A 775 -27.62 22.62 -2.72
C LYS A 775 -27.69 23.04 -4.19
N VAL A 776 -27.66 24.35 -4.43
CA VAL A 776 -27.64 24.91 -5.78
C VAL A 776 -26.40 24.40 -6.53
N GLY A 777 -26.60 23.69 -7.64
CA GLY A 777 -25.54 23.09 -8.44
C GLY A 777 -25.11 21.67 -8.04
N GLU A 778 -25.68 21.12 -6.96
CA GLU A 778 -25.49 19.71 -6.55
C GLU A 778 -26.74 18.89 -6.92
N ASP A 779 -26.57 17.63 -7.35
CA ASP A 779 -27.69 16.68 -7.53
C ASP A 779 -27.94 15.81 -6.28
N ILE A 780 -27.04 15.90 -5.29
CA ILE A 780 -27.01 15.04 -4.10
C ILE A 780 -27.70 15.74 -2.93
N PRO A 781 -28.58 15.07 -2.16
CA PRO A 781 -29.22 15.64 -0.97
C PRO A 781 -28.20 16.26 0.00
N SER A 782 -28.50 17.43 0.55
CA SER A 782 -27.56 18.13 1.45
C SER A 782 -27.48 17.51 2.85
N GLU A 783 -28.49 16.74 3.26
CA GLU A 783 -28.52 15.98 4.51
C GLU A 783 -29.54 14.85 4.40
N VAL A 784 -29.18 13.63 4.82
CA VAL A 784 -30.10 12.51 5.01
C VAL A 784 -30.01 12.06 6.47
N ARG A 785 -31.14 12.13 7.19
CA ARG A 785 -31.27 11.66 8.59
C ARG A 785 -32.18 10.45 8.65
N ALA A 786 -31.78 9.46 9.45
CA ALA A 786 -32.57 8.28 9.72
C ALA A 786 -32.55 7.90 11.21
N GLU A 787 -33.55 7.15 11.63
CA GLU A 787 -33.65 6.52 12.95
C GLU A 787 -33.50 5.00 12.78
N ILE A 788 -32.55 4.41 13.53
CA ILE A 788 -32.18 3.00 13.49
C ILE A 788 -32.56 2.38 14.84
N THR A 789 -33.52 1.46 14.87
CA THR A 789 -33.94 0.78 16.11
C THR A 789 -33.38 -0.65 16.16
N TYR A 790 -32.73 -1.00 17.27
CA TYR A 790 -32.14 -2.33 17.51
C TYR A 790 -32.45 -2.84 18.92
N SER A 791 -32.23 -4.15 19.15
CA SER A 791 -32.53 -4.79 20.43
C SER A 791 -31.30 -5.43 21.09
N LEU A 792 -31.16 -5.21 22.39
CA LEU A 792 -30.11 -5.76 23.25
C LEU A 792 -30.60 -6.89 24.17
N ARG A 793 -31.86 -7.35 24.03
CA ARG A 793 -32.48 -8.36 24.91
C ARG A 793 -31.68 -9.67 25.06
N ASN A 794 -31.05 -10.12 23.98
CA ASN A 794 -30.29 -11.38 23.96
C ASN A 794 -28.76 -11.17 24.04
N VAL A 795 -28.32 -10.01 24.55
CA VAL A 795 -26.91 -9.58 24.60
C VAL A 795 -26.40 -9.64 26.04
N LEU A 796 -25.13 -10.07 26.23
CA LEU A 796 -24.53 -10.18 27.56
C LEU A 796 -24.41 -8.80 28.24
N PRO A 797 -24.58 -8.66 29.58
CA PRO A 797 -24.64 -7.36 30.25
C PRO A 797 -23.40 -6.47 30.09
N HIS A 798 -22.21 -7.03 29.89
CA HIS A 798 -21.01 -6.24 29.58
C HIS A 798 -21.03 -5.72 28.13
N VAL A 799 -21.49 -6.53 27.19
CA VAL A 799 -21.67 -6.12 25.79
C VAL A 799 -22.80 -5.08 25.67
N LYS A 800 -23.89 -5.20 26.43
CA LYS A 800 -24.96 -4.19 26.50
C LYS A 800 -24.39 -2.81 26.86
N ARG A 801 -23.57 -2.73 27.92
CA ARG A 801 -22.87 -1.49 28.31
C ARG A 801 -21.97 -0.93 27.21
N GLU A 802 -21.30 -1.77 26.43
CA GLU A 802 -20.48 -1.32 25.29
C GLU A 802 -21.31 -0.77 24.11
N TRP A 803 -22.56 -1.21 23.94
CA TRP A 803 -23.50 -0.61 22.99
C TRP A 803 -24.09 0.69 23.53
N ASP A 804 -24.30 0.78 24.85
CA ASP A 804 -24.64 2.02 25.56
C ASP A 804 -23.45 3.00 25.63
N GLU A 805 -22.28 2.61 25.13
CA GLU A 805 -21.06 3.42 25.03
C GLU A 805 -20.82 4.06 23.66
N LEU A 806 -21.70 3.87 22.67
CA LEU A 806 -21.64 4.65 21.41
C LEU A 806 -21.74 6.17 21.67
N ARG A 807 -21.10 6.96 20.83
CA ARG A 807 -21.06 8.43 20.89
C ARG A 807 -21.47 9.07 19.58
N GLU A 808 -21.69 10.38 19.63
CA GLU A 808 -21.74 11.21 18.43
C GLU A 808 -20.47 10.98 17.58
N HIS A 809 -20.64 10.99 16.25
CA HIS A 809 -19.63 10.74 15.23
C HIS A 809 -19.10 9.29 15.11
N ASP A 810 -19.50 8.36 15.99
CA ASP A 810 -19.20 6.94 15.77
C ASP A 810 -19.82 6.47 14.44
N CYS A 811 -19.06 5.72 13.66
CA CYS A 811 -19.55 5.08 12.44
C CYS A 811 -20.10 3.67 12.74
N VAL A 812 -21.29 3.38 12.21
CA VAL A 812 -21.97 2.07 12.29
C VAL A 812 -22.35 1.59 10.90
N PHE A 813 -22.52 0.27 10.74
CA PHE A 813 -22.82 -0.36 9.47
C PHE A 813 -24.09 -1.20 9.55
N MET A 814 -24.94 -1.07 8.54
CA MET A 814 -26.16 -1.85 8.35
C MET A 814 -25.92 -2.88 7.26
N LEU A 815 -26.23 -4.14 7.56
CA LEU A 815 -26.05 -5.26 6.65
C LEU A 815 -27.41 -5.92 6.39
N ALA A 816 -27.68 -6.20 5.12
CA ALA A 816 -28.81 -7.01 4.69
C ALA A 816 -28.26 -8.40 4.35
N ILE A 817 -28.50 -9.38 5.23
CA ILE A 817 -28.00 -10.75 5.08
C ILE A 817 -29.19 -11.70 4.91
N ASP A 818 -29.26 -12.34 3.74
CA ASP A 818 -30.22 -13.41 3.44
C ASP A 818 -29.47 -14.73 3.14
N PRO A 819 -29.30 -15.61 4.13
CA PRO A 819 -28.48 -16.80 4.02
C PRO A 819 -29.11 -17.82 3.05
N PRO A 820 -28.32 -18.40 2.13
CA PRO A 820 -28.83 -19.34 1.14
C PRO A 820 -29.39 -20.63 1.77
N THR A 821 -30.43 -21.20 1.17
CA THR A 821 -31.07 -22.44 1.62
C THR A 821 -30.12 -23.64 1.50
N ARG A 822 -29.52 -24.05 2.62
CA ARG A 822 -28.55 -25.15 2.68
C ARG A 822 -29.25 -26.52 2.66
N GLY A 823 -29.04 -27.28 1.60
CA GLY A 823 -29.62 -28.61 1.41
C GLY A 823 -29.04 -29.69 2.35
N LYS A 824 -29.76 -30.82 2.50
CA LYS A 824 -29.28 -31.99 3.26
C LYS A 824 -28.01 -32.55 2.63
N GLY A 825 -26.86 -32.29 3.26
CA GLY A 825 -25.54 -32.68 2.77
C GLY A 825 -24.55 -31.52 2.61
N PHE A 826 -24.99 -30.27 2.80
CA PHE A 826 -24.10 -29.09 2.82
C PHE A 826 -22.98 -29.26 3.87
N LYS A 827 -21.73 -29.23 3.41
CA LYS A 827 -20.56 -29.17 4.28
C LYS A 827 -20.15 -27.70 4.46
N PRO A 828 -20.06 -27.18 5.69
CA PRO A 828 -19.57 -25.83 5.88
C PRO A 828 -18.09 -25.75 5.48
N LYS A 829 -17.76 -24.83 4.57
CA LYS A 829 -16.38 -24.39 4.31
C LYS A 829 -15.85 -23.66 5.53
N SER A 830 -14.55 -23.78 5.81
CA SER A 830 -13.88 -22.87 6.74
C SER A 830 -13.60 -21.51 6.08
N LEU A 831 -13.39 -20.46 6.89
CA LEU A 831 -13.03 -19.11 6.38
C LEU A 831 -11.82 -19.13 5.42
N ARG A 832 -10.88 -20.05 5.64
CA ARG A 832 -9.65 -20.20 4.81
C ARG A 832 -9.88 -20.94 3.48
N GLU A 833 -11.07 -21.50 3.26
CA GLU A 833 -11.48 -22.18 2.03
C GLU A 833 -12.36 -21.30 1.13
N LEU A 834 -12.75 -20.12 1.61
CA LEU A 834 -13.50 -19.13 0.85
C LEU A 834 -12.53 -18.16 0.18
N THR A 835 -12.78 -17.85 -1.09
CA THR A 835 -12.15 -16.69 -1.73
C THR A 835 -12.86 -15.40 -1.30
N ILE A 836 -12.22 -14.24 -1.52
CA ILE A 836 -12.83 -12.92 -1.25
C ILE A 836 -14.21 -12.81 -1.93
N SER A 837 -14.32 -13.25 -3.19
CA SER A 837 -15.57 -13.17 -3.97
C SER A 837 -16.60 -14.24 -3.61
N GLU A 838 -16.21 -15.41 -3.07
CA GLU A 838 -17.16 -16.42 -2.60
C GLU A 838 -17.80 -16.06 -1.24
N PHE A 839 -17.13 -15.24 -0.42
CA PHE A 839 -17.57 -14.95 0.95
C PHE A 839 -18.98 -14.30 1.02
N PRO A 840 -19.32 -13.27 0.20
CA PRO A 840 -20.67 -12.68 0.17
C PRO A 840 -21.75 -13.70 -0.18
N GLU A 841 -21.52 -14.53 -1.20
CA GLU A 841 -22.49 -15.52 -1.67
C GLU A 841 -22.72 -16.62 -0.62
N TYR A 842 -21.65 -17.10 0.02
CA TYR A 842 -21.70 -18.18 1.00
C TYR A 842 -22.46 -17.82 2.29
N TYR A 843 -22.36 -16.56 2.72
CA TYR A 843 -23.09 -16.02 3.87
C TYR A 843 -24.40 -15.32 3.50
N GLY A 844 -24.62 -15.01 2.21
CA GLY A 844 -25.85 -14.39 1.72
C GLY A 844 -25.91 -12.86 1.89
N ILE A 845 -24.76 -12.18 1.86
CA ILE A 845 -24.68 -10.72 1.99
C ILE A 845 -25.28 -10.08 0.73
N LYS A 846 -26.25 -9.18 0.91
CA LYS A 846 -26.96 -8.50 -0.20
C LYS A 846 -26.59 -7.03 -0.34
N LYS A 847 -26.54 -6.30 0.77
CA LYS A 847 -26.26 -4.86 0.82
C LYS A 847 -25.49 -4.50 2.08
N VAL A 848 -24.57 -3.53 1.97
CA VAL A 848 -23.87 -2.92 3.11
C VAL A 848 -23.96 -1.40 3.01
N ARG A 849 -24.42 -0.72 4.06
CA ARG A 849 -24.47 0.75 4.10
C ARG A 849 -23.94 1.26 5.44
N GLY A 850 -23.11 2.29 5.40
CA GLY A 850 -22.59 2.96 6.60
C GLY A 850 -23.45 4.16 7.02
N ALA A 851 -23.39 4.49 8.29
CA ALA A 851 -24.05 5.65 8.89
C ALA A 851 -23.19 6.24 10.03
N VAL A 852 -23.37 7.53 10.30
CA VAL A 852 -22.69 8.26 11.39
C VAL A 852 -23.69 8.56 12.50
N VAL A 853 -23.38 8.19 13.73
CA VAL A 853 -24.22 8.46 14.90
C VAL A 853 -24.29 9.96 15.21
N ILE A 854 -25.51 10.45 15.44
CA ILE A 854 -25.81 11.80 15.95
C ILE A 854 -26.13 11.67 17.44
N GLU A 855 -27.17 10.87 17.77
CA GLU A 855 -27.65 10.67 19.13
C GLU A 855 -27.99 9.19 19.35
N LEU A 856 -27.77 8.69 20.57
CA LEU A 856 -28.26 7.39 21.04
C LEU A 856 -29.36 7.61 22.09
N LEU A 857 -30.52 6.98 21.88
CA LEU A 857 -31.67 7.00 22.78
C LEU A 857 -31.92 5.61 23.40
N ASP A 858 -32.39 5.59 24.64
CA ASP A 858 -32.95 4.40 25.30
C ASP A 858 -34.44 4.17 24.99
N GLU A 859 -35.05 3.16 25.61
CA GLU A 859 -36.45 2.76 25.37
C GLU A 859 -37.48 3.79 25.88
N GLU A 860 -37.08 4.71 26.77
CA GLU A 860 -37.91 5.83 27.25
C GLU A 860 -37.59 7.16 26.51
N GLY A 861 -36.62 7.15 25.58
CA GLY A 861 -36.17 8.34 24.86
C GLY A 861 -35.15 9.20 25.61
N ASN A 862 -34.51 8.68 26.67
CA ASN A 862 -33.38 9.37 27.31
C ASN A 862 -32.14 9.32 26.40
N ILE A 863 -31.42 10.44 26.30
CA ILE A 863 -30.17 10.53 25.53
C ILE A 863 -29.02 9.88 26.32
N LEU A 864 -28.36 8.88 25.72
CA LEU A 864 -27.23 8.14 26.29
C LEU A 864 -25.87 8.60 25.74
N SER A 865 -25.86 9.39 24.66
CA SER A 865 -24.66 9.93 24.01
C SER A 865 -24.06 11.16 24.73
N GLU A 866 -24.81 11.80 25.63
CA GLU A 866 -24.36 12.95 26.43
C GLU A 866 -23.40 12.55 27.58
N TYR A 867 -22.66 13.55 28.10
CA TYR A 867 -21.73 13.36 29.22
C TYR A 867 -22.43 12.99 30.55
N ASN A 868 -23.65 13.48 30.79
CA ASN A 868 -24.42 13.22 32.01
C ASN A 868 -25.31 11.97 31.85
N LYS A 869 -24.67 10.79 31.75
CA LYS A 869 -25.39 9.52 31.54
C LYS A 869 -26.34 9.19 32.68
N LYS A 870 -27.64 9.10 32.37
CA LYS A 870 -28.59 8.31 33.16
C LYS A 870 -28.30 6.82 32.99
N GLU A 871 -28.76 5.98 33.91
CA GLU A 871 -28.74 4.53 33.69
C GLU A 871 -29.66 4.16 32.52
N PRO A 872 -29.20 3.40 31.51
CA PRO A 872 -29.99 3.11 30.32
C PRO A 872 -31.22 2.23 30.61
N VAL A 873 -32.42 2.72 30.30
CA VAL A 873 -33.66 1.97 30.54
C VAL A 873 -33.98 1.01 29.37
N GLY A 874 -34.58 -0.13 29.69
CA GLY A 874 -35.09 -1.09 28.70
C GLY A 874 -34.02 -1.84 27.89
N ASP A 875 -34.46 -2.58 26.88
CA ASP A 875 -33.65 -3.40 25.97
C ASP A 875 -33.62 -2.88 24.53
N LEU A 876 -34.49 -1.93 24.18
CA LEU A 876 -34.49 -1.27 22.88
C LEU A 876 -33.61 -0.02 22.91
N ARG A 877 -33.03 0.28 21.74
CA ARG A 877 -32.23 1.48 21.49
C ARG A 877 -32.60 2.06 20.14
N THR A 878 -32.60 3.39 20.06
CA THR A 878 -32.79 4.12 18.81
C THR A 878 -31.61 5.05 18.57
N LEU A 879 -30.90 4.84 17.47
CA LEU A 879 -29.84 5.75 17.00
C LEU A 879 -30.44 6.72 15.99
N LYS A 880 -30.28 8.02 16.22
CA LYS A 880 -30.41 9.02 15.15
C LYS A 880 -29.08 9.07 14.42
N VAL A 881 -29.11 8.95 13.09
CA VAL A 881 -27.90 8.87 12.26
C VAL A 881 -27.96 9.76 11.03
N HIS A 882 -26.79 10.16 10.54
CA HIS A 882 -26.61 10.62 9.17
C HIS A 882 -26.28 9.44 8.26
N LEU A 883 -27.02 9.32 7.16
CA LEU A 883 -26.67 8.42 6.06
C LEU A 883 -25.75 9.14 5.07
N ASP A 884 -24.92 8.39 4.34
CA ASP A 884 -24.12 8.95 3.25
C ASP A 884 -25.06 9.42 2.13
N CYS A 885 -25.02 10.72 1.85
CA CYS A 885 -25.97 11.34 0.92
C CYS A 885 -25.67 10.96 -0.54
N ALA A 886 -24.41 10.73 -0.89
CA ALA A 886 -24.02 10.28 -2.23
C ALA A 886 -24.48 8.84 -2.47
N GLN A 887 -24.30 7.97 -1.46
CA GLN A 887 -24.81 6.60 -1.52
C GLN A 887 -26.34 6.56 -1.58
N TYR A 888 -27.03 7.39 -0.78
CA TYR A 888 -28.49 7.47 -0.81
C TYR A 888 -29.02 7.91 -2.18
N ALA A 889 -28.38 8.90 -2.82
CA ALA A 889 -28.72 9.31 -4.18
C ALA A 889 -28.48 8.20 -5.21
N ALA A 890 -27.39 7.43 -5.08
CA ALA A 890 -27.10 6.28 -5.95
C ALA A 890 -28.14 5.16 -5.78
N ASP A 891 -28.54 4.85 -4.54
CA ASP A 891 -29.56 3.83 -4.24
C ASP A 891 -30.93 4.19 -4.84
N LEU A 892 -31.33 5.47 -4.79
CA LEU A 892 -32.55 5.97 -5.42
C LEU A 892 -32.48 5.88 -6.96
N ASN A 893 -31.37 6.29 -7.56
CA ASN A 893 -31.19 6.28 -9.02
C ASN A 893 -31.24 4.87 -9.62
N ASN A 894 -30.78 3.85 -8.88
CA ASN A 894 -30.86 2.45 -9.29
C ASN A 894 -32.27 1.84 -9.11
N MET A 895 -33.28 2.65 -8.73
CA MET A 895 -34.64 2.22 -8.36
C MET A 895 -34.68 1.24 -7.16
N GLU A 896 -33.63 1.19 -6.35
CA GLU A 896 -33.51 0.26 -5.23
C GLU A 896 -34.12 0.83 -3.92
N ALA A 897 -35.21 1.60 -4.02
CA ALA A 897 -35.78 2.37 -2.90
C ALA A 897 -36.18 1.51 -1.68
N GLU A 898 -36.48 0.22 -1.87
CA GLU A 898 -36.82 -0.72 -0.79
C GLU A 898 -35.60 -1.26 -0.02
N ILE A 899 -34.33 -0.99 -0.42
CA ILE A 899 -33.11 -1.48 0.26
C ILE A 899 -33.19 -1.27 1.78
N TYR A 900 -33.62 -0.08 2.20
CA TYR A 900 -33.60 0.32 3.60
C TYR A 900 -34.49 -0.59 4.47
N SER A 901 -35.54 -1.19 3.91
CA SER A 901 -36.37 -2.18 4.61
C SER A 901 -35.72 -3.57 4.76
N GLN A 902 -34.65 -3.86 4.02
CA GLN A 902 -34.02 -5.19 3.96
C GLN A 902 -32.88 -5.38 4.99
N PHE A 903 -32.39 -4.30 5.61
CA PHE A 903 -31.35 -4.39 6.62
C PHE A 903 -31.84 -5.11 7.88
N ASN A 904 -31.07 -6.10 8.35
CA ASN A 904 -31.45 -6.97 9.47
C ASN A 904 -30.34 -7.16 10.51
N VAL A 905 -29.13 -6.67 10.25
CA VAL A 905 -27.99 -6.68 11.16
C VAL A 905 -27.41 -5.28 11.27
N LEU A 906 -27.16 -4.84 12.51
CA LEU A 906 -26.40 -3.62 12.82
C LEU A 906 -25.03 -4.01 13.39
N VAL A 907 -23.94 -3.43 12.86
CA VAL A 907 -22.55 -3.68 13.26
C VAL A 907 -21.91 -2.37 13.71
N ARG A 908 -21.20 -2.38 14.84
CA ARG A 908 -20.33 -1.30 15.30
C ARG A 908 -18.86 -1.70 15.15
N ARG A 909 -17.96 -0.72 15.03
CA ARG A 909 -16.50 -0.94 15.05
C ARG A 909 -15.89 -0.54 16.40
N LYS A 910 -14.58 -0.76 16.61
CA LYS A 910 -13.88 -0.25 17.80
C LYS A 910 -13.54 1.23 17.59
N ALA A 911 -13.91 2.11 18.52
CA ALA A 911 -13.78 3.57 18.36
C ALA A 911 -12.39 4.05 17.87
N LYS A 912 -11.28 3.44 18.34
CA LYS A 912 -9.92 3.79 17.92
C LYS A 912 -9.63 3.56 16.43
N GLU A 913 -10.29 2.58 15.83
CA GLU A 913 -10.15 2.16 14.43
C GLU A 913 -11.23 2.81 13.53
N ASN A 914 -12.16 3.57 14.13
CA ASN A 914 -13.40 4.02 13.49
C ASN A 914 -13.33 5.45 12.91
N ASN A 915 -12.14 6.03 12.77
CA ASN A 915 -11.93 7.44 12.40
C ASN A 915 -11.90 7.70 10.88
N PHE A 916 -11.94 6.64 10.06
CA PHE A 916 -11.68 6.70 8.62
C PHE A 916 -12.55 7.73 7.87
N ARG A 917 -13.86 7.76 8.17
CA ARG A 917 -14.83 8.67 7.54
C ARG A 917 -14.48 10.14 7.79
N SER A 918 -13.97 10.47 8.98
CA SER A 918 -13.59 11.84 9.34
C SER A 918 -12.34 12.28 8.58
N VAL A 919 -11.34 11.40 8.46
CA VAL A 919 -10.13 11.66 7.66
C VAL A 919 -10.48 11.85 6.18
N LEU A 920 -11.31 10.98 5.60
CA LEU A 920 -11.77 11.11 4.21
C LEU A 920 -12.59 12.39 3.98
N ALA A 921 -13.45 12.77 4.94
CA ALA A 921 -14.18 14.04 4.88
C ALA A 921 -13.24 15.25 4.93
N THR A 922 -12.18 15.21 5.74
CA THR A 922 -11.15 16.25 5.80
C THR A 922 -10.38 16.37 4.49
N ILE A 923 -9.89 15.26 3.91
CA ILE A 923 -9.16 15.28 2.63
C ILE A 923 -10.05 15.87 1.52
N ARG A 924 -11.31 15.45 1.44
CA ARG A 924 -12.28 16.02 0.50
C ARG A 924 -12.58 17.50 0.75
N GLY A 925 -12.59 17.92 2.02
CA GLY A 925 -12.70 19.32 2.42
C GLY A 925 -11.54 20.18 1.91
N LEU A 926 -10.30 19.68 2.03
CA LEU A 926 -9.09 20.33 1.49
C LEU A 926 -9.18 20.48 -0.04
N MET A 927 -9.56 19.41 -0.75
CA MET A 927 -9.74 19.46 -2.20
C MET A 927 -10.88 20.39 -2.66
N SER A 928 -11.85 20.67 -1.79
CA SER A 928 -12.96 21.59 -2.05
C SER A 928 -12.64 23.04 -1.69
N SER A 929 -11.55 23.29 -0.95
CA SER A 929 -11.19 24.61 -0.46
C SER A 929 -10.24 25.31 -1.45
N PRO A 930 -10.55 26.54 -1.89
CA PRO A 930 -9.60 27.37 -2.64
C PRO A 930 -8.42 27.83 -1.78
N ASP A 931 -8.50 27.65 -0.45
CA ASP A 931 -7.52 28.12 0.54
C ASP A 931 -6.47 27.06 0.91
N THR A 932 -6.39 25.93 0.18
CA THR A 932 -5.33 24.92 0.33
C THR A 932 -4.00 25.43 -0.26
N VAL A 933 -3.47 26.48 0.37
CA VAL A 933 -2.24 27.17 -0.02
C VAL A 933 -1.06 26.50 0.70
N ILE A 934 -0.34 25.64 -0.04
CA ILE A 934 1.03 25.29 0.31
C ILE A 934 1.91 26.51 0.00
N PRO A 935 2.87 26.91 0.87
CA PRO A 935 3.76 28.03 0.57
C PRO A 935 4.52 27.79 -0.74
N ASP A 936 4.64 28.81 -1.60
CA ASP A 936 5.24 28.70 -2.94
C ASP A 936 6.61 28.02 -2.95
N TRP A 937 7.44 28.30 -1.94
CA TRP A 937 8.78 27.71 -1.78
C TRP A 937 8.79 26.20 -1.43
N LEU A 938 7.65 25.67 -0.98
CA LEU A 938 7.44 24.25 -0.68
C LEU A 938 6.64 23.54 -1.77
N HIS A 939 5.91 24.26 -2.63
CA HIS A 939 5.01 23.71 -3.64
C HIS A 939 5.69 22.64 -4.51
N ASP A 940 6.75 23.01 -5.23
CA ASP A 940 7.43 22.09 -6.16
C ASP A 940 8.11 20.94 -5.43
N LEU A 941 8.74 21.23 -4.28
CA LEU A 941 9.41 20.23 -3.44
C LEU A 941 8.41 19.19 -2.87
N PHE A 942 7.20 19.63 -2.51
CA PHE A 942 6.12 18.75 -2.05
C PHE A 942 5.61 17.83 -3.16
N LEU A 943 5.61 18.29 -4.41
CA LEU A 943 5.26 17.49 -5.59
C LEU A 943 6.42 16.64 -6.14
N GLY A 944 7.59 16.67 -5.51
CA GLY A 944 8.79 15.92 -5.93
C GLY A 944 9.54 16.52 -7.11
N TYR A 945 9.36 17.82 -7.36
CA TYR A 945 9.98 18.56 -8.46
C TYR A 945 11.06 19.53 -7.97
N GLY A 946 11.94 19.93 -8.90
CA GLY A 946 12.96 20.95 -8.66
C GLY A 946 14.20 20.44 -7.91
N ASP A 947 14.92 21.37 -7.29
CA ASP A 947 16.11 21.10 -6.48
C ASP A 947 15.69 20.77 -5.03
N PRO A 948 16.04 19.58 -4.47
CA PRO A 948 15.75 19.24 -3.07
C PRO A 948 16.31 20.23 -2.04
N SER A 949 17.34 21.01 -2.42
CA SER A 949 17.96 22.02 -1.57
C SER A 949 17.30 23.41 -1.65
N SER A 950 16.30 23.61 -2.52
CA SER A 950 15.58 24.89 -2.71
C SER A 950 14.95 25.43 -1.42
N ALA A 951 14.38 24.55 -0.59
CA ALA A 951 13.82 24.90 0.72
C ALA A 951 14.87 25.00 1.85
N ASN A 952 16.16 24.97 1.55
CA ASN A 952 17.21 25.15 2.57
C ASN A 952 17.16 26.58 3.14
N TYR A 953 17.32 26.72 4.46
CA TYR A 953 17.26 28.01 5.15
C TYR A 953 18.19 29.09 4.56
N ARG A 954 19.33 28.70 3.98
CA ARG A 954 20.28 29.60 3.30
C ARG A 954 19.73 30.19 2.00
N GLN A 955 18.87 29.45 1.30
CA GLN A 955 18.23 29.90 0.07
C GLN A 955 16.95 30.68 0.37
N LEU A 956 16.15 30.23 1.35
CA LEU A 956 14.88 30.86 1.74
C LEU A 956 15.04 32.22 2.42
N ASN A 957 16.08 32.41 3.25
CA ASN A 957 16.23 33.63 4.05
C ASN A 957 17.70 34.09 4.18
N PRO A 958 18.34 34.49 3.07
CA PRO A 958 19.75 34.90 3.05
C PRO A 958 20.04 36.19 3.84
N SER A 959 19.01 36.95 4.23
CA SER A 959 19.14 38.23 4.94
C SER A 959 19.03 38.13 6.47
N ARG A 960 18.60 37.00 7.03
CA ARG A 960 18.47 36.83 8.49
C ARG A 960 19.81 36.41 9.12
N SER A 961 20.74 37.36 9.18
CA SER A 961 22.12 37.17 9.65
C SER A 961 22.28 37.01 11.16
N THR A 962 21.26 37.39 11.96
CA THR A 962 21.33 37.45 13.42
C THR A 962 20.23 36.61 14.06
N ILE A 963 20.61 35.74 15.01
CA ILE A 963 19.71 34.88 15.79
C ILE A 963 20.14 35.00 17.26
N ASP A 964 19.19 35.34 18.14
CA ASP A 964 19.37 35.22 19.58
C ASP A 964 19.21 33.74 19.99
N PHE A 965 20.29 33.13 20.45
CA PHE A 965 20.33 31.73 20.89
C PHE A 965 19.92 31.53 22.35
N ARG A 966 19.69 32.61 23.12
CA ARG A 966 19.29 32.57 24.54
C ARG A 966 20.15 31.62 25.38
N ASP A 967 19.53 30.63 26.01
CA ASP A 967 20.11 29.64 26.89
C ASP A 967 20.64 28.37 26.18
N THR A 968 20.64 28.34 24.84
CA THR A 968 21.20 27.22 24.05
C THR A 968 22.67 26.93 24.40
N PHE A 969 23.45 27.97 24.74
CA PHE A 969 24.87 27.84 25.08
C PHE A 969 25.13 28.22 26.54
N VAL A 970 25.26 27.21 27.40
CA VAL A 970 25.58 27.36 28.83
C VAL A 970 26.92 28.10 29.08
N THR A 971 27.92 27.88 28.22
CA THR A 971 29.22 28.57 28.31
C THR A 971 29.81 28.89 26.92
N LYS A 972 30.83 29.75 26.89
CA LYS A 972 31.57 30.08 25.65
C LYS A 972 32.32 28.87 25.08
N GLU A 973 32.79 27.96 25.92
CA GLU A 973 33.43 26.70 25.51
C GLU A 973 32.43 25.78 24.82
N HIS A 974 31.18 25.71 25.31
CA HIS A 974 30.11 24.95 24.65
C HIS A 974 29.81 25.48 23.24
N LEU A 975 29.73 26.81 23.07
CA LEU A 975 29.60 27.44 21.75
C LEU A 975 30.76 27.06 20.80
N LEU A 976 32.01 27.12 21.29
CA LEU A 976 33.21 26.79 20.51
C LEU A 976 33.29 25.30 20.13
N GLN A 977 32.77 24.40 20.98
CA GLN A 977 32.70 22.96 20.67
C GLN A 977 31.66 22.62 19.60
N VAL A 978 30.54 23.36 19.54
CA VAL A 978 29.46 23.15 18.56
C VAL A 978 29.84 23.68 17.17
N TYR A 979 30.63 24.76 17.09
CA TYR A 979 31.07 25.36 15.83
C TYR A 979 32.61 25.39 15.70
N PRO A 980 33.31 24.24 15.71
CA PRO A 980 34.77 24.19 15.79
C PRO A 980 35.51 24.69 14.54
N ASN A 981 34.79 24.84 13.43
CA ASN A 981 35.33 25.26 12.12
C ASN A 981 34.83 26.66 11.70
N CYS A 982 34.36 27.49 12.64
CA CYS A 982 33.85 28.83 12.37
C CYS A 982 34.70 29.89 13.07
N ASP A 983 35.13 30.91 12.33
CA ASP A 983 35.82 32.06 12.88
C ASP A 983 34.85 32.91 13.73
N MET A 984 35.03 32.87 15.04
CA MET A 984 34.22 33.63 16.00
C MET A 984 34.82 35.02 16.23
N THR A 985 34.07 36.07 15.88
CA THR A 985 34.39 37.46 16.22
C THR A 985 33.35 38.03 17.17
N GLU A 986 33.78 38.59 18.30
CA GLU A 986 32.90 39.36 19.18
C GLU A 986 32.54 40.68 18.48
N ALA A 987 31.24 40.99 18.40
CA ALA A 987 30.77 42.25 17.86
C ALA A 987 30.80 43.32 18.97
N ASP A 988 31.52 44.43 18.74
CA ASP A 988 31.76 45.46 19.75
C ASP A 988 30.50 46.17 20.28
N GLN A 989 29.34 46.03 19.62
CA GLN A 989 28.03 46.51 20.09
C GLN A 989 26.90 45.56 19.68
N PRO A 990 25.85 45.39 20.52
CA PRO A 990 24.59 44.80 20.08
C PRO A 990 23.82 45.78 19.17
N PRO A 991 22.98 45.29 18.24
CA PRO A 991 22.09 46.11 17.43
C PRO A 991 20.92 46.73 18.22
#